data_AF-A0A7S6TBK1-F1
#
_entry.id   AF-A0A7S6TBK1-F1
#
_cell.length_a   1.000
_cell.length_b   1.000
_cell.length_c   1.000
_cell.angle_alpha   90.00
_cell.angle_beta   90.00
_cell.angle_gamma   90.00
#
_symmetry.space_group_name_H-M   'P 1'
#
loop_
_entity.id
_entity.type
_entity.pdbx_description
1 polymer ?
#
loop_
_entity_poly.entity_id
_entity_poly.type
_entity_poly.pdbx_seq_one_letter_code
_entity_poly.pdbx_strand_id
1 'polypeptide(L)'
;MPISRRTVLRTAAAGTSAATAGALLWTAAPAAEAAEGSAGAAGDRRLDLLDFGDTDSEQAHGLAAADTSVAGGHAGDRARVAGPLDPPDIKGGELRFTMAVDPVRQNYLTVKFWGGDTSPYKTIAYINGEQIGYRRSGDYEALNIGTVRPLPGRFFYATVMLPLEHTHGRDKAEITLRTYDGAFSAKVTADSRGYYRAYTHTGARLALDDDPRPEFTPPTDTVADLAESEKQALIDGYVAGQVKLFDGHSAKVDASADGRLSIVRYEDELLFYSGALATAAWCPAKSAAEKKAALLRIFKCVDNHTKDYYGNTKLLARGGHQGDWGGYYGALGQALYIVENLIDDNDVYGRDAFAAFLDEEFTTGTREGETSLKDVDFDGGRLTRRAAWGRVLKANFDYARSRLSYIYNQVLYCYEGAWEAHEGLRVIGSKFYEGRARSHRIAGECLGFDPFLGEEVLVGPDGQDLDLFHSLFYHDTTARWTEDYIRYVIKGLATSKLDKDGNVVRRLPLGRHYTTMTERGHTRENGYVANYGEATNYLPQWFHRTWGHKGDEELNDRILELSLRNLHARSYARHTDLDNDLKRFMRMEMVIDERNANYPGFPGYVLRQSEGKIMLYVSLAHHIEEHPERYAGSAWADTRKYAREAVGFAQQQLADHQYFVQRPPAGRHALRDHPARLLQRLLRLPGEGVRGGGHPARVAGGRPDRRGGRVPHLLPDRCPADVDRGRHHLPARLRRQLEQLLRAADLPAQPGEVDRDAGPVLLAQGQDGHLHRSDRHGRRRLDRLAVADGGPDDLLAALLALRHHPRQPQVTPRARSPR
;
A
#
# COMPACT_ATOMS: atom_id res chain seq x y z
N MET A 1 -30.03 35.21 19.97
CA MET A 1 -30.78 33.95 20.19
C MET A 1 -30.57 33.06 18.98
N PRO A 2 -29.96 31.87 19.10
CA PRO A 2 -29.67 31.05 17.93
C PRO A 2 -30.83 30.11 17.63
N ILE A 3 -31.24 30.10 16.37
CA ILE A 3 -32.31 29.27 15.82
C ILE A 3 -31.81 27.81 15.77
N SER A 4 -32.54 26.89 16.41
CA SER A 4 -32.20 25.46 16.44
C SER A 4 -32.87 24.68 15.30
N ARG A 5 -32.22 23.60 14.85
CA ARG A 5 -32.62 22.68 13.76
C ARG A 5 -34.01 22.02 13.89
N ARG A 6 -34.78 22.29 14.94
CA ARG A 6 -36.12 21.72 15.16
C ARG A 6 -37.24 22.33 14.30
N THR A 7 -37.00 23.44 13.59
CA THR A 7 -38.06 24.12 12.82
C THR A 7 -38.15 23.67 11.34
N VAL A 8 -37.17 22.93 10.81
CA VAL A 8 -37.13 22.55 9.38
C VAL A 8 -37.74 21.17 9.08
N LEU A 9 -38.05 20.36 10.10
CA LEU A 9 -38.52 18.97 9.93
C LEU A 9 -40.04 18.76 10.13
N ARG A 10 -40.86 19.82 10.10
CA ARG A 10 -42.32 19.71 10.31
C ARG A 10 -43.20 19.86 9.06
N THR A 11 -42.64 19.95 7.87
CA THR A 11 -43.41 20.13 6.62
C THR A 11 -43.42 18.93 5.66
N ALA A 12 -43.03 17.73 6.09
CA ALA A 12 -42.99 16.56 5.20
C ALA A 12 -43.64 15.28 5.78
N ALA A 13 -44.66 15.40 6.64
CA ALA A 13 -45.39 14.24 7.14
C ALA A 13 -46.89 14.55 7.34
N ALA A 14 -47.65 14.53 6.26
CA ALA A 14 -49.10 14.28 6.26
C ALA A 14 -49.53 13.81 4.87
N GLY A 15 -49.92 12.54 4.74
CA GLY A 15 -50.41 11.99 3.46
C GLY A 15 -50.35 10.47 3.40
N THR A 16 -51.29 9.83 4.08
CA THR A 16 -51.46 8.39 4.28
C THR A 16 -51.93 7.66 3.01
N SER A 17 -51.40 6.45 2.79
CA SER A 17 -52.06 5.22 2.30
C SER A 17 -52.98 5.24 1.06
N ALA A 18 -52.58 4.51 0.00
CA ALA A 18 -53.46 3.67 -0.82
C ALA A 18 -52.64 2.64 -1.62
N ALA A 19 -53.17 1.43 -1.77
CA ALA A 19 -52.54 0.27 -2.38
C ALA A 19 -52.84 0.14 -3.88
N THR A 20 -52.02 -0.71 -4.52
CA THR A 20 -52.24 -1.52 -5.74
C THR A 20 -52.10 -0.90 -7.14
N ALA A 21 -51.28 -1.64 -7.92
CA ALA A 21 -51.25 -1.84 -9.37
C ALA A 21 -50.65 -0.74 -10.27
N GLY A 22 -49.60 -1.12 -11.03
CA GLY A 22 -49.27 -0.47 -12.29
C GLY A 22 -47.77 -0.31 -12.57
N ALA A 23 -47.23 -1.24 -13.36
CA ALA A 23 -46.08 -1.08 -14.26
C ALA A 23 -44.76 -0.48 -13.72
N LEU A 24 -43.75 -1.35 -13.59
CA LEU A 24 -42.34 -0.96 -13.59
C LEU A 24 -42.01 -0.20 -14.88
N LEU A 25 -41.95 1.13 -14.80
CA LEU A 25 -41.16 1.94 -15.73
C LEU A 25 -39.71 1.87 -15.28
N TRP A 26 -38.99 0.85 -15.76
CA TRP A 26 -37.55 0.92 -15.86
C TRP A 26 -37.20 2.03 -16.84
N THR A 27 -36.84 3.21 -16.33
CA THR A 27 -36.02 4.13 -17.09
C THR A 27 -34.66 3.48 -17.22
N ALA A 28 -34.46 2.76 -18.34
CA ALA A 28 -33.15 2.40 -18.82
C ALA A 28 -32.30 3.68 -18.82
N ALA A 29 -31.23 3.69 -18.01
CA ALA A 29 -30.15 4.65 -18.21
C ALA A 29 -29.76 4.56 -19.69
N PRO A 30 -29.56 5.69 -20.38
CA PRO A 30 -29.21 5.62 -21.79
C PRO A 30 -27.92 4.84 -21.90
N ALA A 31 -27.96 3.79 -22.73
CA ALA A 31 -26.81 3.05 -23.22
C ALA A 31 -25.96 3.95 -24.14
N ALA A 32 -25.45 5.04 -23.56
CA ALA A 32 -24.57 6.02 -24.20
C ALA A 32 -23.09 5.73 -23.90
N GLU A 33 -22.76 4.93 -22.88
CA GLU A 33 -21.37 4.58 -22.53
C GLU A 33 -20.87 3.28 -23.20
N ALA A 34 -21.73 2.55 -23.92
CA ALA A 34 -21.34 1.31 -24.60
C ALA A 34 -21.11 1.48 -26.12
N ALA A 35 -21.14 2.71 -26.63
CA ALA A 35 -20.97 3.03 -28.05
C ALA A 35 -19.72 3.89 -28.36
N GLU A 36 -18.79 4.06 -27.42
CA GLU A 36 -17.48 4.68 -27.70
C GLU A 36 -16.43 3.65 -28.18
N GLY A 37 -16.75 2.36 -28.16
CA GLY A 37 -15.84 1.26 -28.52
C GLY A 37 -15.72 0.93 -30.01
N SER A 38 -16.36 1.67 -30.93
CA SER A 38 -16.26 1.38 -32.38
C SER A 38 -16.17 2.60 -33.30
N ALA A 39 -15.84 3.78 -32.78
CA ALA A 39 -15.44 4.92 -33.60
C ALA A 39 -13.91 4.95 -33.68
N GLY A 40 -13.33 4.14 -34.56
CA GLY A 40 -11.93 4.34 -34.95
C GLY A 40 -11.71 5.74 -35.52
N ALA A 41 -10.61 6.38 -35.09
CA ALA A 41 -9.88 7.43 -35.83
C ALA A 41 -10.42 8.89 -35.86
N ALA A 42 -11.00 9.41 -34.78
CA ALA A 42 -11.22 10.88 -34.65
C ALA A 42 -10.67 11.52 -33.35
N GLY A 43 -10.00 10.73 -32.50
CA GLY A 43 -9.43 11.15 -31.22
C GLY A 43 -7.95 11.53 -31.25
N ASP A 44 -7.14 11.00 -32.16
CA ASP A 44 -5.67 11.11 -32.08
C ASP A 44 -5.08 12.23 -32.95
N ARG A 45 -5.84 13.32 -33.18
CA ARG A 45 -5.37 14.39 -34.07
C ARG A 45 -4.25 15.18 -33.41
N ARG A 46 -3.01 14.93 -33.82
CA ARG A 46 -1.90 15.87 -33.66
C ARG A 46 -2.27 17.19 -34.33
N LEU A 47 -2.23 18.27 -33.56
CA LEU A 47 -2.55 19.62 -34.02
C LEU A 47 -1.32 20.32 -34.54
N ASP A 48 -0.22 20.21 -33.81
CA ASP A 48 1.01 20.96 -34.06
C ASP A 48 2.23 20.25 -33.50
N LEU A 49 3.41 20.62 -33.99
CA LEU A 49 4.70 20.02 -33.63
C LEU A 49 5.80 21.07 -33.70
N LEU A 50 6.52 21.23 -32.59
CA LEU A 50 7.77 22.00 -32.52
C LEU A 50 8.96 21.06 -32.33
N ASP A 51 9.92 21.11 -33.25
CA ASP A 51 11.21 20.43 -33.17
C ASP A 51 12.28 21.36 -32.58
N PHE A 52 12.83 21.01 -31.41
CA PHE A 52 13.81 21.85 -30.71
C PHE A 52 15.21 21.63 -31.26
N GLY A 53 15.88 22.72 -31.62
CA GLY A 53 17.18 22.74 -32.29
C GLY A 53 17.08 22.81 -33.82
N ASP A 54 15.88 22.78 -34.38
CA ASP A 54 15.61 23.07 -35.79
C ASP A 54 15.22 24.55 -35.97
N THR A 55 16.04 25.31 -36.69
CA THR A 55 15.87 26.77 -36.79
C THR A 55 14.53 27.18 -37.41
N ASP A 56 14.07 26.47 -38.43
CA ASP A 56 12.86 26.83 -39.18
C ASP A 56 11.61 26.52 -38.32
N SER A 57 11.60 25.35 -37.68
CA SER A 57 10.55 24.97 -36.73
C SER A 57 10.49 25.95 -35.56
N GLU A 58 11.64 26.31 -34.97
CA GLU A 58 11.69 27.24 -33.84
C GLU A 58 11.22 28.65 -34.22
N GLN A 59 11.60 29.12 -35.40
CA GLN A 59 11.16 30.42 -35.91
C GLN A 59 9.66 30.44 -36.19
N ALA A 60 9.11 29.36 -36.77
CA ALA A 60 7.67 29.24 -37.05
C ALA A 60 6.81 29.30 -35.78
N HIS A 61 7.34 28.85 -34.65
CA HIS A 61 6.66 28.87 -33.35
C HIS A 61 7.05 30.06 -32.46
N GLY A 62 7.88 30.97 -32.98
CA GLY A 62 8.34 32.17 -32.25
C GLY A 62 9.10 31.84 -30.97
N LEU A 63 9.92 30.78 -30.98
CA LEU A 63 10.60 30.31 -29.77
C LEU A 63 11.52 31.40 -29.18
N ALA A 64 11.25 31.76 -27.94
CA ALA A 64 12.14 32.51 -27.07
C ALA A 64 12.75 31.56 -26.04
N ALA A 65 14.07 31.36 -26.09
CA ALA A 65 14.77 30.36 -25.29
C ALA A 65 16.09 30.90 -24.70
N ALA A 66 15.99 31.98 -23.93
CA ALA A 66 17.14 32.55 -23.20
C ALA A 66 17.70 31.54 -22.20
N ASP A 67 19.02 31.59 -21.98
CA ASP A 67 19.74 30.66 -21.10
C ASP A 67 19.52 29.18 -21.46
N THR A 68 19.38 28.92 -22.76
CA THR A 68 19.34 27.56 -23.33
C THR A 68 20.36 27.41 -24.43
N SER A 69 20.80 26.18 -24.67
CA SER A 69 21.70 25.83 -25.77
C SER A 69 21.12 24.68 -26.59
N VAL A 70 21.48 24.62 -27.88
CA VAL A 70 21.17 23.46 -28.73
C VAL A 70 22.24 22.40 -28.49
N ALA A 71 21.82 21.20 -28.13
CA ALA A 71 22.67 20.04 -27.95
C ALA A 71 22.47 19.01 -29.09
N GLY A 72 23.52 18.26 -29.40
CA GLY A 72 23.36 17.04 -30.17
C GLY A 72 22.52 16.05 -29.38
N GLY A 73 21.47 15.52 -29.99
CA GLY A 73 20.56 14.58 -29.36
C GLY A 73 20.88 13.13 -29.73
N HIS A 74 19.92 12.25 -29.46
CA HIS A 74 19.99 10.83 -29.78
C HIS A 74 19.17 10.50 -31.04
N ALA A 75 19.52 9.39 -31.71
CA ALA A 75 18.82 8.91 -32.92
C ALA A 75 18.76 9.94 -34.07
N GLY A 76 19.74 10.85 -34.15
CA GLY A 76 19.78 11.91 -35.17
C GLY A 76 18.94 13.15 -34.85
N ASP A 77 18.19 13.15 -33.74
CA ASP A 77 17.45 14.33 -33.28
C ASP A 77 18.39 15.37 -32.64
N ARG A 78 17.93 16.61 -32.58
CA ARG A 78 18.52 17.69 -31.78
C ARG A 78 17.65 17.93 -30.55
N ALA A 79 18.23 18.59 -29.56
CA ALA A 79 17.48 19.01 -28.39
C ALA A 79 17.91 20.40 -27.96
N ARG A 80 17.04 21.10 -27.24
CA ARG A 80 17.44 22.21 -26.40
C ARG A 80 17.65 21.77 -24.97
N VAL A 81 18.62 22.40 -24.32
CA VAL A 81 18.95 22.17 -22.91
C VAL A 81 18.91 23.51 -22.19
N ALA A 82 18.20 23.58 -21.07
CA ALA A 82 18.15 24.77 -20.24
C ALA A 82 19.35 24.78 -19.28
N GLY A 83 20.16 25.84 -19.34
CA GLY A 83 21.29 26.03 -18.45
C GLY A 83 20.91 26.72 -17.14
N PRO A 84 21.84 26.79 -16.18
CA PRO A 84 21.73 27.67 -15.01
C PRO A 84 21.67 29.14 -15.42
N LEU A 85 20.91 29.94 -14.68
CA LEU A 85 20.94 31.41 -14.82
C LEU A 85 22.23 32.00 -14.24
N ASP A 86 22.56 33.23 -14.63
CA ASP A 86 23.63 34.03 -14.01
C ASP A 86 23.05 35.29 -13.34
N PRO A 87 23.00 35.36 -11.99
CA PRO A 87 23.46 34.34 -11.04
C PRO A 87 22.49 33.14 -10.93
N PRO A 88 22.95 31.95 -10.48
CA PRO A 88 22.08 30.77 -10.35
C PRO A 88 20.91 30.98 -9.38
N ASP A 89 19.74 30.48 -9.77
CA ASP A 89 18.45 30.61 -9.09
C ASP A 89 17.75 29.23 -8.96
N ILE A 90 16.60 29.18 -8.29
CA ILE A 90 15.72 28.01 -8.17
C ILE A 90 15.23 27.47 -9.52
N LYS A 91 15.27 28.30 -10.56
CA LYS A 91 14.93 27.97 -11.94
C LYS A 91 16.17 28.08 -12.84
N GLY A 92 16.16 27.31 -13.93
CA GLY A 92 17.09 27.47 -15.05
C GLY A 92 16.46 28.28 -16.19
N GLY A 93 17.08 28.18 -17.37
CA GLY A 93 16.51 28.69 -18.61
C GLY A 93 15.11 28.14 -18.92
N GLU A 94 14.35 28.89 -19.72
CA GLU A 94 12.98 28.56 -20.10
C GLU A 94 12.81 28.58 -21.62
N LEU A 95 11.90 27.76 -22.12
CA LEU A 95 11.53 27.69 -23.53
C LEU A 95 10.09 28.17 -23.68
N ARG A 96 9.88 29.33 -24.30
CA ARG A 96 8.56 29.92 -24.53
C ARG A 96 8.26 29.97 -26.02
N PHE A 97 7.14 29.40 -26.44
CA PHE A 97 6.76 29.25 -27.84
C PHE A 97 5.24 29.25 -27.98
N THR A 98 4.73 29.47 -29.20
CA THR A 98 3.29 29.44 -29.49
C THR A 98 2.95 28.21 -30.32
N MET A 99 1.96 27.42 -29.89
CA MET A 99 1.48 26.24 -30.64
C MET A 99 0.00 26.39 -30.98
N ALA A 100 -0.42 25.74 -32.07
CA ALA A 100 -1.84 25.63 -32.41
C ALA A 100 -2.60 24.76 -31.39
N VAL A 101 -3.83 25.16 -31.08
CA VAL A 101 -4.75 24.45 -30.20
C VAL A 101 -6.14 24.38 -30.84
N ASP A 102 -6.94 23.41 -30.42
CA ASP A 102 -8.33 23.29 -30.85
C ASP A 102 -9.23 24.16 -29.95
N PRO A 103 -10.01 25.10 -30.52
CA PRO A 103 -10.82 26.03 -29.72
C PRO A 103 -12.02 25.38 -29.03
N VAL A 104 -12.36 24.14 -29.37
CA VAL A 104 -13.57 23.47 -28.89
C VAL A 104 -13.24 22.24 -28.07
N ARG A 105 -12.22 21.48 -28.46
CA ARG A 105 -11.89 20.18 -27.85
C ARG A 105 -10.91 20.33 -26.69
N GLN A 106 -10.87 19.31 -25.82
CA GLN A 106 -9.79 19.18 -24.83
C GLN A 106 -8.44 19.07 -25.55
N ASN A 107 -7.48 19.88 -25.14
CA ASN A 107 -6.12 19.88 -25.67
C ASN A 107 -5.14 19.26 -24.68
N TYR A 108 -4.07 18.67 -25.20
CA TYR A 108 -2.98 18.10 -24.42
C TYR A 108 -1.65 18.60 -24.99
N LEU A 109 -0.66 18.76 -24.11
CA LEU A 109 0.73 19.00 -24.45
C LEU A 109 1.53 17.73 -24.16
N THR A 110 2.27 17.24 -25.14
CA THR A 110 3.25 16.16 -24.94
C THR A 110 4.65 16.65 -25.27
N VAL A 111 5.63 16.31 -24.43
CA VAL A 111 7.05 16.63 -24.65
C VAL A 111 7.89 15.35 -24.69
N LYS A 112 8.78 15.28 -25.68
CA LYS A 112 9.71 14.17 -25.92
C LYS A 112 11.02 14.40 -25.15
N PHE A 113 11.45 13.38 -24.42
CA PHE A 113 12.66 13.38 -23.60
C PHE A 113 13.50 12.13 -23.85
N TRP A 114 14.83 12.24 -23.73
CA TRP A 114 15.69 11.07 -23.78
C TRP A 114 15.70 10.33 -22.45
N GLY A 115 15.38 9.04 -22.44
CA GLY A 115 15.31 8.23 -21.23
C GLY A 115 16.66 7.77 -20.68
N GLY A 116 17.75 7.90 -21.45
CA GLY A 116 19.11 7.64 -20.96
C GLY A 116 19.73 8.81 -20.18
N ASP A 117 19.08 9.98 -20.14
CA ASP A 117 19.60 11.13 -19.40
C ASP A 117 19.41 10.99 -17.89
N THR A 118 20.31 11.61 -17.14
CA THR A 118 20.21 11.80 -15.69
C THR A 118 20.03 13.28 -15.39
N SER A 119 18.90 13.64 -14.79
CA SER A 119 18.65 15.02 -14.38
C SER A 119 17.77 15.04 -13.12
N PRO A 120 18.21 15.69 -12.03
CA PRO A 120 17.39 15.86 -10.83
C PRO A 120 16.35 16.98 -10.98
N TYR A 121 16.37 17.70 -12.11
CA TYR A 121 15.55 18.88 -12.32
C TYR A 121 14.16 18.53 -12.82
N LYS A 122 13.18 19.32 -12.38
CA LYS A 122 11.78 19.23 -12.76
C LYS A 122 11.47 20.17 -13.91
N THR A 123 10.55 19.79 -14.77
CA THR A 123 9.98 20.67 -15.79
C THR A 123 8.52 20.93 -15.47
N ILE A 124 8.16 22.19 -15.32
CA ILE A 124 6.77 22.64 -15.19
C ILE A 124 6.36 23.32 -16.49
N ALA A 125 5.18 22.97 -16.99
CA ALA A 125 4.57 23.64 -18.12
C ALA A 125 3.72 24.82 -17.64
N TYR A 126 3.75 25.90 -18.41
CA TYR A 126 2.89 27.06 -18.26
C TYR A 126 2.12 27.29 -19.56
N ILE A 127 0.93 27.87 -19.46
CA ILE A 127 0.13 28.30 -20.59
C ILE A 127 -0.32 29.75 -20.38
N ASN A 128 -0.08 30.62 -21.36
CA ASN A 128 -0.38 32.05 -21.28
C ASN A 128 0.13 32.74 -20.00
N GLY A 129 1.30 32.33 -19.50
CA GLY A 129 1.93 32.85 -18.28
C GLY A 129 1.50 32.19 -16.96
N GLU A 130 0.53 31.27 -16.98
CA GLU A 130 0.00 30.58 -15.79
C GLU A 130 0.51 29.15 -15.66
N GLN A 131 0.79 28.71 -14.44
CA GLN A 131 1.35 27.38 -14.16
C GLN A 131 0.29 26.30 -14.37
N ILE A 132 0.63 25.23 -15.09
CA ILE A 132 -0.22 24.05 -15.17
C ILE A 132 0.12 23.12 -14.00
N GLY A 133 -0.91 22.68 -13.28
CA GLY A 133 -0.79 21.66 -12.24
C GLY A 133 -0.02 22.10 -10.99
N TYR A 134 0.36 21.10 -10.19
CA TYR A 134 1.00 21.25 -8.90
C TYR A 134 2.49 20.95 -8.97
N ARG A 135 3.27 21.64 -8.12
CA ARG A 135 4.71 21.39 -8.00
C ARG A 135 5.03 20.01 -7.39
N ARG A 136 4.12 19.50 -6.55
CA ARG A 136 4.22 18.21 -5.84
C ARG A 136 2.82 17.66 -5.51
N SER A 137 2.64 16.35 -5.60
CA SER A 137 1.56 15.59 -4.95
C SER A 137 0.15 16.10 -5.27
N GLY A 138 -0.15 16.28 -6.55
CA GLY A 138 -1.49 16.63 -7.02
C GLY A 138 -1.83 15.95 -8.35
N ASP A 139 -3.09 16.02 -8.75
CA ASP A 139 -3.65 15.28 -9.90
C ASP A 139 -2.93 15.56 -11.23
N TYR A 140 -2.27 16.72 -11.34
CA TYR A 140 -1.43 17.11 -12.46
C TYR A 140 -0.05 17.51 -11.94
N GLU A 141 0.89 16.57 -11.95
CA GLU A 141 2.27 16.82 -11.50
C GLU A 141 3.15 17.49 -12.57
N ALA A 142 4.43 17.69 -12.24
CA ALA A 142 5.42 18.19 -13.17
C ALA A 142 5.54 17.29 -14.40
N LEU A 143 5.60 17.90 -15.59
CA LEU A 143 5.74 17.20 -16.87
C LEU A 143 6.99 16.30 -16.90
N ASN A 144 8.07 16.74 -16.26
CA ASN A 144 9.20 15.88 -15.92
C ASN A 144 9.49 16.05 -14.43
N ILE A 145 9.52 14.94 -13.69
CA ILE A 145 9.70 14.95 -12.23
C ILE A 145 11.17 14.93 -11.76
N GLY A 146 12.12 14.82 -12.69
CA GLY A 146 13.54 14.63 -12.40
C GLY A 146 13.86 13.16 -12.08
N THR A 147 14.70 12.53 -12.88
CA THR A 147 14.96 11.07 -12.86
C THR A 147 16.37 10.72 -13.31
N VAL A 148 16.83 9.53 -12.91
CA VAL A 148 18.10 8.93 -13.34
C VAL A 148 17.81 7.84 -14.36
N ARG A 149 18.24 8.05 -15.61
CA ARG A 149 18.14 7.08 -16.71
C ARG A 149 16.82 6.27 -16.72
N PRO A 150 15.65 6.93 -16.71
CA PRO A 150 14.37 6.25 -16.49
C PRO A 150 14.00 5.24 -17.59
N LEU A 151 14.58 5.39 -18.79
CA LEU A 151 14.30 4.50 -19.91
C LEU A 151 15.54 4.45 -20.84
N PRO A 152 16.61 3.73 -20.46
CA PRO A 152 17.87 3.76 -21.19
C PRO A 152 17.73 3.40 -22.67
N GLY A 153 18.46 4.11 -23.53
CA GLY A 153 18.50 3.86 -24.98
C GLY A 153 17.21 4.19 -25.74
N ARG A 154 16.20 4.78 -25.08
CA ARG A 154 14.88 5.07 -25.66
C ARG A 154 14.41 6.47 -25.28
N PHE A 155 13.48 7.00 -26.07
CA PHE A 155 12.72 8.19 -25.71
C PHE A 155 11.53 7.85 -24.82
N PHE A 156 11.16 8.77 -23.94
CA PHE A 156 9.86 8.77 -23.27
C PHE A 156 9.12 10.08 -23.56
N TYR A 157 7.80 10.03 -23.43
CA TYR A 157 6.89 11.10 -23.76
C TYR A 157 6.05 11.40 -22.53
N ALA A 158 6.10 12.64 -22.06
CA ALA A 158 5.29 13.07 -20.94
C ALA A 158 4.17 13.98 -21.43
N THR A 159 2.96 13.71 -21.00
CA THR A 159 1.75 14.40 -21.45
C THR A 159 1.07 15.09 -20.28
N VAL A 160 0.64 16.33 -20.47
CA VAL A 160 -0.19 17.08 -19.53
C VAL A 160 -1.42 17.62 -20.26
N MET A 161 -2.54 17.64 -19.55
CA MET A 161 -3.77 18.28 -20.04
C MET A 161 -3.60 19.80 -20.03
N LEU A 162 -3.96 20.47 -21.12
CA LEU A 162 -4.00 21.93 -21.17
C LEU A 162 -5.35 22.41 -20.63
N PRO A 163 -5.41 23.33 -19.65
CA PRO A 163 -6.68 23.81 -19.11
C PRO A 163 -7.60 24.39 -20.20
N LEU A 164 -8.88 24.02 -20.18
CA LEU A 164 -9.87 24.48 -21.16
C LEU A 164 -10.01 26.01 -21.15
N GLU A 165 -9.93 26.64 -19.99
CA GLU A 165 -10.00 28.11 -19.84
C GLU A 165 -8.90 28.87 -20.62
N HIS A 166 -7.80 28.19 -20.95
CA HIS A 166 -6.68 28.75 -21.70
C HIS A 166 -6.68 28.39 -23.19
N THR A 167 -7.57 27.49 -23.64
CA THR A 167 -7.62 27.00 -25.03
C THR A 167 -8.98 27.21 -25.70
N HIS A 168 -10.07 27.26 -24.93
CA HIS A 168 -11.41 27.45 -25.47
C HIS A 168 -11.56 28.78 -26.20
N GLY A 169 -12.09 28.74 -27.43
CA GLY A 169 -12.24 29.88 -28.32
C GLY A 169 -10.92 30.42 -28.89
N ARG A 170 -9.80 29.72 -28.71
CA ARG A 170 -8.48 30.10 -29.23
C ARG A 170 -7.97 29.04 -30.20
N ASP A 171 -7.30 29.47 -31.26
CA ASP A 171 -6.62 28.61 -32.23
C ASP A 171 -5.12 28.45 -31.95
N LYS A 172 -4.58 29.27 -31.04
CA LYS A 172 -3.19 29.25 -30.58
C LYS A 172 -3.08 29.53 -29.09
N ALA A 173 -2.06 28.96 -28.45
CA ALA A 173 -1.71 29.25 -27.07
C ALA A 173 -0.19 29.41 -26.91
N GLU A 174 0.22 30.35 -26.07
CA GLU A 174 1.61 30.45 -25.64
C GLU A 174 1.88 29.41 -24.56
N ILE A 175 2.95 28.63 -24.75
CA ILE A 175 3.40 27.59 -23.83
C ILE A 175 4.80 27.94 -23.36
N THR A 176 5.08 27.79 -22.06
CA THR A 176 6.44 27.86 -21.52
C THR A 176 6.81 26.57 -20.81
N LEU A 177 7.95 25.99 -21.16
CA LEU A 177 8.59 24.91 -20.41
C LEU A 177 9.68 25.52 -19.52
N ARG A 178 9.56 25.34 -18.20
CA ARG A 178 10.51 25.90 -17.25
C ARG A 178 11.15 24.82 -16.37
N THR A 179 12.48 24.85 -16.31
CA THR A 179 13.28 23.95 -15.47
C THR A 179 13.40 24.49 -14.05
N TYR A 180 13.20 23.63 -13.05
CA TYR A 180 13.31 23.93 -11.62
C TYR A 180 14.19 22.91 -10.90
N ASP A 181 14.76 23.31 -9.77
CA ASP A 181 15.23 22.37 -8.75
C ASP A 181 14.12 21.36 -8.38
N GLY A 182 14.49 20.09 -8.20
CA GLY A 182 13.53 19.02 -7.96
C GLY A 182 12.70 19.19 -6.68
N ALA A 183 13.26 19.87 -5.68
CA ALA A 183 12.60 20.21 -4.43
C ALA A 183 11.99 21.63 -4.43
N PHE A 184 12.20 22.45 -5.46
CA PHE A 184 11.84 23.87 -5.43
C PHE A 184 12.41 24.58 -4.19
N SER A 185 13.66 24.26 -3.82
CA SER A 185 14.32 24.88 -2.66
C SER A 185 15.80 25.17 -2.88
N ALA A 186 16.47 24.35 -3.70
CA ALA A 186 17.85 24.57 -4.10
C ALA A 186 17.93 25.31 -5.45
N LYS A 187 19.15 25.61 -5.88
CA LYS A 187 19.42 26.27 -7.16
C LYS A 187 19.62 25.24 -8.27
N VAL A 188 19.24 25.59 -9.49
CA VAL A 188 19.68 24.89 -10.70
C VAL A 188 21.13 25.28 -10.97
N THR A 189 22.02 24.29 -11.00
CA THR A 189 23.48 24.48 -11.09
C THR A 189 24.12 23.68 -12.22
N ALA A 190 23.33 22.91 -12.95
CA ALA A 190 23.72 22.14 -14.11
C ALA A 190 22.61 22.21 -15.16
N ASP A 191 22.93 21.73 -16.33
CA ASP A 191 22.03 21.63 -17.47
C ASP A 191 20.82 20.71 -17.19
N SER A 192 19.68 21.06 -17.78
CA SER A 192 18.48 20.23 -17.76
C SER A 192 18.64 18.94 -18.60
N ARG A 193 17.64 18.06 -18.52
CA ARG A 193 17.42 17.07 -19.58
C ARG A 193 17.16 17.78 -20.92
N GLY A 194 17.51 17.16 -22.04
CA GLY A 194 17.17 17.67 -23.37
C GLY A 194 15.66 17.66 -23.65
N TYR A 195 15.15 18.78 -24.14
CA TYR A 195 13.82 18.94 -24.74
C TYR A 195 13.95 18.69 -26.24
N TYR A 196 13.33 17.62 -26.75
CA TYR A 196 13.49 17.20 -28.15
C TYR A 196 12.38 17.74 -29.04
N ARG A 197 11.12 17.48 -28.66
CA ARG A 197 9.93 17.94 -29.39
C ARG A 197 8.80 18.28 -28.44
N ALA A 198 7.95 19.22 -28.83
CA ALA A 198 6.67 19.50 -28.20
C ALA A 198 5.53 19.27 -29.18
N TYR A 199 4.42 18.75 -28.68
CA TYR A 199 3.24 18.38 -29.46
C TYR A 199 1.99 18.92 -28.80
N THR A 200 1.08 19.51 -29.58
CA THR A 200 -0.31 19.69 -29.15
C THR A 200 -1.21 18.71 -29.88
N HIS A 201 -2.19 18.15 -29.17
CA HIS A 201 -3.12 17.16 -29.72
C HIS A 201 -4.42 17.14 -28.92
N THR A 202 -5.46 16.52 -29.48
CA THR A 202 -6.81 16.44 -28.88
C THR A 202 -7.15 15.07 -28.30
N GLY A 203 -6.23 14.11 -28.39
CA GLY A 203 -6.40 12.76 -27.88
C GLY A 203 -5.76 12.59 -26.52
N ALA A 204 -6.28 11.69 -25.69
CA ALA A 204 -5.55 11.31 -24.47
C ALA A 204 -4.22 10.59 -24.78
N ARG A 205 -4.05 10.11 -26.03
CA ARG A 205 -2.85 9.46 -26.56
C ARG A 205 -2.30 10.25 -27.75
N LEU A 206 -0.97 10.40 -27.81
CA LEU A 206 -0.27 10.93 -28.97
C LEU A 206 0.04 9.83 -29.98
N ALA A 207 -0.31 10.05 -31.25
CA ALA A 207 0.17 9.23 -32.37
C ALA A 207 1.64 9.56 -32.67
N LEU A 208 2.49 8.53 -32.73
CA LEU A 208 3.95 8.64 -32.85
C LEU A 208 4.52 7.80 -34.00
N ASP A 209 3.68 7.39 -34.96
CA ASP A 209 4.07 6.45 -36.01
C ASP A 209 5.16 7.00 -36.93
N ASP A 210 5.21 8.33 -37.09
CA ASP A 210 6.19 9.07 -37.88
C ASP A 210 7.36 9.61 -37.03
N ASP A 211 7.37 9.44 -35.71
CA ASP A 211 8.44 9.95 -34.86
C ASP A 211 9.66 8.97 -34.85
N PRO A 212 10.87 9.46 -35.17
CA PRO A 212 12.11 8.71 -35.10
C PRO A 212 12.36 8.05 -33.74
N ARG A 213 12.49 6.72 -33.77
CA ARG A 213 12.80 5.89 -32.61
C ARG A 213 14.09 5.12 -32.87
N PRO A 214 15.08 5.16 -31.96
CA PRO A 214 16.23 4.29 -32.08
C PRO A 214 15.80 2.83 -31.93
N GLU A 215 16.46 1.96 -32.66
CA GLU A 215 16.45 0.54 -32.30
C GLU A 215 17.10 0.38 -30.92
N PHE A 216 16.44 -0.35 -30.03
CA PHE A 216 16.97 -0.64 -28.71
C PHE A 216 16.69 -2.09 -28.35
N THR A 217 17.76 -2.83 -28.15
CA THR A 217 17.71 -4.16 -27.55
C THR A 217 18.16 -4.03 -26.09
N PRO A 218 17.27 -4.21 -25.10
CA PRO A 218 17.65 -4.11 -23.69
C PRO A 218 18.69 -5.19 -23.36
N PRO A 219 19.77 -4.85 -22.62
CA PRO A 219 20.68 -5.85 -22.07
C PRO A 219 19.93 -6.86 -21.19
N THR A 220 20.35 -8.12 -21.23
CA THR A 220 19.80 -9.21 -20.42
C THR A 220 20.73 -9.63 -19.29
N ASP A 221 21.83 -8.91 -19.10
CA ASP A 221 22.81 -9.16 -18.05
C ASP A 221 22.20 -8.96 -16.67
N THR A 222 22.58 -9.81 -15.74
CA THR A 222 22.24 -9.69 -14.32
C THR A 222 23.35 -8.96 -13.57
N VAL A 223 23.06 -8.53 -12.33
CA VAL A 223 24.15 -8.16 -11.42
C VAL A 223 25.00 -9.39 -11.10
N ALA A 224 26.24 -9.18 -10.63
CA ALA A 224 27.08 -10.28 -10.19
C ALA A 224 26.40 -11.02 -9.01
N ASP A 225 26.40 -12.35 -9.05
CA ASP A 225 25.91 -13.13 -7.91
C ASP A 225 26.90 -13.08 -6.75
N LEU A 226 26.39 -13.25 -5.54
CA LEU A 226 27.20 -13.46 -4.35
C LEU A 226 27.54 -14.95 -4.19
N ALA A 227 28.69 -15.25 -3.60
CA ALA A 227 29.01 -16.61 -3.21
C ALA A 227 28.04 -17.11 -2.12
N GLU A 228 27.84 -18.43 -2.04
CA GLU A 228 26.91 -19.00 -1.06
C GLU A 228 27.31 -18.73 0.40
N SER A 229 28.61 -18.66 0.68
CA SER A 229 29.10 -18.25 1.99
C SER A 229 28.76 -16.80 2.33
N GLU A 230 28.74 -15.90 1.34
CA GLU A 230 28.37 -14.50 1.52
C GLU A 230 26.86 -14.36 1.75
N LYS A 231 26.04 -15.09 0.97
CA LYS A 231 24.58 -15.16 1.19
C LYS A 231 24.26 -15.68 2.58
N GLN A 232 24.92 -16.75 3.03
CA GLN A 232 24.72 -17.30 4.37
C GLN A 232 25.17 -16.31 5.45
N ALA A 233 26.30 -15.61 5.28
CA ALA A 233 26.74 -14.58 6.23
C ALA A 233 25.74 -13.42 6.37
N LEU A 234 25.05 -13.04 5.29
CA LEU A 234 23.97 -12.05 5.35
C LEU A 234 22.78 -12.54 6.18
N ILE A 235 22.39 -13.82 6.01
CA ILE A 235 21.31 -14.45 6.78
C ILE A 235 21.69 -14.54 8.26
N ASP A 236 22.90 -14.99 8.56
CA ASP A 236 23.40 -15.12 9.93
C ASP A 236 23.49 -13.76 10.62
N GLY A 237 24.02 -12.75 9.92
CA GLY A 237 24.07 -11.37 10.41
C GLY A 237 22.67 -10.81 10.67
N TYR A 238 21.70 -11.13 9.80
CA TYR A 238 20.31 -10.75 10.00
C TYR A 238 19.72 -11.38 11.27
N VAL A 239 19.87 -12.70 11.43
CA VAL A 239 19.37 -13.45 12.60
C VAL A 239 20.04 -12.96 13.88
N ALA A 240 21.35 -12.75 13.88
CA ALA A 240 22.08 -12.20 15.03
C ALA A 240 21.56 -10.80 15.41
N GLY A 241 21.20 -9.97 14.43
CA GLY A 241 20.54 -8.69 14.64
C GLY A 241 19.19 -8.82 15.34
N GLN A 242 18.36 -9.80 14.94
CA GLN A 242 17.06 -10.05 15.57
C GLN A 242 17.20 -10.57 17.01
N VAL A 243 18.14 -11.48 17.26
CA VAL A 243 18.44 -11.96 18.62
C VAL A 243 18.87 -10.79 19.51
N LYS A 244 19.80 -9.96 19.04
CA LYS A 244 20.23 -8.76 19.77
C LYS A 244 19.08 -7.79 20.05
N LEU A 245 18.15 -7.62 19.11
CA LEU A 245 16.97 -6.78 19.30
C LEU A 245 16.04 -7.35 20.39
N PHE A 246 15.79 -8.66 20.38
CA PHE A 246 14.99 -9.35 21.40
C PHE A 246 15.61 -9.21 22.80
N ASP A 247 16.92 -9.42 22.92
CA ASP A 247 17.64 -9.26 24.20
C ASP A 247 17.63 -7.80 24.67
N GLY A 248 17.81 -6.85 23.74
CA GLY A 248 17.70 -5.42 24.03
C GLY A 248 16.33 -5.01 24.54
N HIS A 249 15.25 -5.56 23.96
CA HIS A 249 13.89 -5.35 24.44
C HIS A 249 13.65 -6.00 25.81
N SER A 250 14.18 -7.21 26.05
CA SER A 250 14.14 -7.83 27.38
C SER A 250 14.79 -6.94 28.43
N ALA A 251 16.01 -6.46 28.16
CA ALA A 251 16.73 -5.55 29.06
C ALA A 251 16.00 -4.21 29.28
N LYS A 252 15.37 -3.65 28.24
CA LYS A 252 14.57 -2.42 28.32
C LYS A 252 13.40 -2.57 29.30
N VAL A 253 12.70 -3.72 29.26
CA VAL A 253 11.58 -3.99 30.17
C VAL A 253 12.08 -4.24 31.59
N ASP A 254 13.24 -4.90 31.76
CA ASP A 254 13.79 -5.24 33.07
C ASP A 254 14.44 -4.05 33.80
N ALA A 255 14.81 -2.98 33.08
CA ALA A 255 15.55 -1.84 33.62
C ALA A 255 14.81 -1.06 34.72
N SER A 256 13.48 -1.09 34.77
CA SER A 256 12.69 -0.35 35.76
C SER A 256 11.30 -0.96 35.96
N ALA A 257 10.60 -0.60 37.05
CA ALA A 257 9.24 -1.07 37.30
C ALA A 257 8.23 -0.62 36.23
N ASP A 258 8.40 0.57 35.68
CA ASP A 258 7.60 1.17 34.60
C ASP A 258 8.10 0.82 33.18
N GLY A 259 9.15 -0.01 33.09
CA GLY A 259 9.74 -0.48 31.84
C GLY A 259 8.69 -1.16 30.95
N ARG A 260 8.64 -0.75 29.69
CA ARG A 260 7.69 -1.26 28.68
C ARG A 260 8.22 -1.13 27.27
N LEU A 261 7.69 -1.96 26.38
CA LEU A 261 7.92 -1.90 24.94
C LEU A 261 6.90 -0.97 24.28
N SER A 262 7.33 -0.29 23.23
CA SER A 262 6.48 0.58 22.42
C SER A 262 5.40 -0.23 21.71
N ILE A 263 4.19 0.34 21.69
CA ILE A 263 3.03 -0.12 20.93
C ILE A 263 2.66 0.87 19.81
N VAL A 264 3.53 1.85 19.56
CA VAL A 264 3.37 2.80 18.46
C VAL A 264 3.62 2.04 17.15
N ARG A 265 2.68 2.16 16.20
CA ARG A 265 2.86 1.60 14.85
C ARG A 265 4.16 2.07 14.24
N TYR A 266 4.80 1.18 13.50
CA TYR A 266 6.13 1.32 12.92
C TYR A 266 7.27 1.19 13.94
N GLU A 267 7.07 1.48 15.22
CA GLU A 267 8.00 1.03 16.25
C GLU A 267 7.79 -0.45 16.56
N ASP A 268 6.54 -0.84 16.85
CA ASP A 268 6.04 -2.22 16.99
C ASP A 268 6.95 -3.14 17.82
N GLU A 269 7.57 -2.61 18.87
CA GLU A 269 8.51 -3.37 19.71
C GLU A 269 7.80 -4.54 20.43
N LEU A 270 6.60 -4.31 20.97
CA LEU A 270 5.83 -5.36 21.64
C LEU A 270 5.34 -6.44 20.68
N LEU A 271 4.90 -6.05 19.47
CA LEU A 271 4.49 -6.97 18.42
C LEU A 271 5.69 -7.84 17.97
N PHE A 272 6.84 -7.21 17.72
CA PHE A 272 8.06 -7.97 17.40
C PHE A 272 8.43 -8.95 18.52
N TYR A 273 8.42 -8.50 19.78
CA TYR A 273 8.80 -9.34 20.93
C TYR A 273 7.87 -10.54 21.12
N SER A 274 6.55 -10.32 21.03
CA SER A 274 5.53 -11.38 21.12
C SER A 274 5.61 -12.35 19.94
N GLY A 275 5.69 -11.84 18.70
CA GLY A 275 5.83 -12.66 17.49
C GLY A 275 7.10 -13.51 17.51
N ALA A 276 8.24 -12.93 17.90
CA ALA A 276 9.49 -13.65 18.06
C ALA A 276 9.36 -14.78 19.09
N LEU A 277 8.79 -14.50 20.26
CA LEU A 277 8.62 -15.49 21.32
C LEU A 277 7.72 -16.66 20.89
N ALA A 278 6.61 -16.36 20.20
CA ALA A 278 5.61 -17.35 19.83
C ALA A 278 6.05 -18.23 18.64
N THR A 279 6.67 -17.63 17.62
CA THR A 279 6.83 -18.29 16.30
C THR A 279 8.29 -18.44 15.87
N ALA A 280 9.25 -17.73 16.48
CA ALA A 280 10.61 -17.72 15.97
C ALA A 280 11.48 -18.88 16.41
N ALA A 281 11.89 -19.69 15.42
CA ALA A 281 12.91 -20.70 15.60
C ALA A 281 14.26 -20.11 16.07
N TRP A 282 14.54 -18.83 15.84
CA TRP A 282 15.75 -18.14 16.28
C TRP A 282 15.61 -17.42 17.64
N CYS A 283 14.42 -17.32 18.24
CA CYS A 283 14.23 -16.63 19.52
C CYS A 283 15.17 -17.19 20.60
N PRO A 284 15.90 -16.36 21.37
CA PRO A 284 16.85 -16.87 22.36
C PRO A 284 16.18 -17.56 23.56
N ALA A 285 14.91 -17.29 23.85
CA ALA A 285 14.15 -17.98 24.90
C ALA A 285 13.75 -19.41 24.45
N LYS A 286 14.53 -20.43 24.82
CA LYS A 286 14.35 -21.81 24.35
C LYS A 286 13.63 -22.69 25.35
N SER A 287 14.04 -22.62 26.62
CA SER A 287 13.46 -23.41 27.70
C SER A 287 12.10 -22.85 28.14
N ALA A 288 11.30 -23.69 28.79
CA ALA A 288 10.02 -23.27 29.33
C ALA A 288 10.16 -22.13 30.36
N ALA A 289 11.23 -22.15 31.17
CA ALA A 289 11.54 -21.09 32.13
C ALA A 289 11.90 -19.75 31.45
N GLU A 290 12.70 -19.77 30.38
CA GLU A 290 13.03 -18.56 29.62
C GLU A 290 11.81 -17.98 28.91
N LYS A 291 10.97 -18.86 28.32
CA LYS A 291 9.71 -18.45 27.69
C LYS A 291 8.75 -17.84 28.71
N LYS A 292 8.64 -18.45 29.91
CA LYS A 292 7.87 -17.90 31.03
C LYS A 292 8.36 -16.50 31.42
N ALA A 293 9.67 -16.31 31.54
CA ALA A 293 10.24 -15.00 31.86
C ALA A 293 9.93 -13.95 30.78
N ALA A 294 10.04 -14.31 29.50
CA ALA A 294 9.67 -13.44 28.38
C ALA A 294 8.17 -13.12 28.37
N LEU A 295 7.30 -14.10 28.65
CA LEU A 295 5.85 -13.90 28.75
C LEU A 295 5.48 -12.93 29.88
N LEU A 296 6.12 -13.05 31.04
CA LEU A 296 5.93 -12.11 32.15
C LEU A 296 6.32 -10.67 31.79
N ARG A 297 7.31 -10.47 30.91
CA ARG A 297 7.66 -9.13 30.38
C ARG A 297 6.55 -8.57 29.49
N ILE A 298 5.88 -9.41 28.70
CA ILE A 298 4.71 -9.01 27.91
C ILE A 298 3.59 -8.55 28.87
N PHE A 299 3.28 -9.32 29.91
CA PHE A 299 2.25 -8.94 30.89
C PHE A 299 2.59 -7.64 31.61
N LYS A 300 3.86 -7.43 31.97
CA LYS A 300 4.34 -6.17 32.54
C LYS A 300 4.16 -4.99 31.59
N CYS A 301 4.37 -5.18 30.27
CA CYS A 301 4.10 -4.15 29.28
C CYS A 301 2.60 -3.80 29.23
N VAL A 302 1.72 -4.81 29.27
CA VAL A 302 0.25 -4.60 29.31
C VAL A 302 -0.17 -3.87 30.58
N ASP A 303 0.37 -4.24 31.75
CA ASP A 303 0.15 -3.56 33.02
C ASP A 303 0.56 -2.07 32.94
N ASN A 304 1.75 -1.78 32.43
CA ASN A 304 2.27 -0.41 32.39
C ASN A 304 1.53 0.48 31.38
N HIS A 305 1.16 -0.04 30.21
CA HIS A 305 0.30 0.69 29.27
C HIS A 305 -1.13 0.88 29.78
N THR A 306 -1.65 -0.08 30.56
CA THR A 306 -2.95 0.05 31.22
C THR A 306 -2.93 1.20 32.25
N LYS A 307 -1.85 1.34 33.02
CA LYS A 307 -1.68 2.47 33.95
C LYS A 307 -1.64 3.81 33.23
N ASP A 308 -0.94 3.89 32.09
CA ASP A 308 -0.92 5.09 31.24
C ASP A 308 -2.35 5.47 30.79
N TYR A 309 -3.15 4.50 30.34
CA TYR A 309 -4.54 4.72 29.94
C TYR A 309 -5.41 5.22 31.10
N TYR A 310 -5.30 4.62 32.29
CA TYR A 310 -6.04 5.06 33.47
C TYR A 310 -5.67 6.49 33.90
N GLY A 311 -4.40 6.87 33.74
CA GLY A 311 -3.93 8.23 33.99
C GLY A 311 -4.39 9.22 32.91
N ASN A 312 -4.51 8.78 31.66
CA ASN A 312 -4.95 9.61 30.55
C ASN A 312 -5.60 8.80 29.41
N THR A 313 -6.92 8.66 29.47
CA THR A 313 -7.76 7.99 28.46
C THR A 313 -7.66 8.61 27.06
N LYS A 314 -7.26 9.89 26.93
CA LYS A 314 -7.04 10.50 25.60
C LYS A 314 -5.87 9.87 24.84
N LEU A 315 -4.98 9.12 25.51
CA LEU A 315 -3.93 8.35 24.84
C LEU A 315 -4.51 7.31 23.88
N LEU A 316 -5.72 6.79 24.13
CA LEU A 316 -6.41 5.91 23.20
C LEU A 316 -6.52 6.52 21.79
N ALA A 317 -6.80 7.83 21.72
CA ALA A 317 -7.05 8.55 20.49
C ALA A 317 -5.84 9.38 20.01
N ARG A 318 -4.75 9.45 20.81
CA ARG A 318 -3.59 10.33 20.54
C ARG A 318 -2.22 9.68 20.73
N GLY A 319 -2.15 8.41 21.12
CA GLY A 319 -0.90 7.75 21.49
C GLY A 319 0.08 7.47 20.34
N GLY A 320 -0.21 7.95 19.14
CA GLY A 320 0.60 7.77 17.93
C GLY A 320 -0.29 7.60 16.71
N HIS A 321 0.29 7.15 15.60
CA HIS A 321 -0.43 6.95 14.33
C HIS A 321 -1.71 6.10 14.48
N GLN A 322 -1.69 5.10 15.36
CA GLN A 322 -2.84 4.22 15.62
C GLN A 322 -3.99 4.91 16.37
N GLY A 323 -3.68 5.89 17.22
CA GLY A 323 -4.69 6.69 17.91
C GLY A 323 -5.59 7.44 16.93
N ASP A 324 -5.03 7.84 15.78
CA ASP A 324 -5.77 8.51 14.71
C ASP A 324 -6.66 7.54 13.89
N TRP A 325 -6.54 6.22 14.08
CA TRP A 325 -7.27 5.19 13.33
C TRP A 325 -7.96 4.16 14.25
N GLY A 326 -7.39 2.96 14.41
CA GLY A 326 -7.98 1.82 15.15
C GLY A 326 -7.83 1.88 16.67
N GLY A 327 -7.31 2.98 17.21
CA GLY A 327 -7.07 3.15 18.64
C GLY A 327 -5.69 2.64 19.06
N TYR A 328 -5.08 3.35 20.01
CA TYR A 328 -3.69 3.13 20.41
C TYR A 328 -3.43 1.79 21.11
N TYR A 329 -4.45 1.21 21.76
CA TYR A 329 -4.29 0.07 22.66
C TYR A 329 -4.67 -1.28 22.04
N GLY A 330 -5.08 -1.33 20.77
CA GLY A 330 -5.36 -2.59 20.04
C GLY A 330 -4.18 -3.57 20.10
N ALA A 331 -2.96 -3.05 19.92
CA ALA A 331 -1.71 -3.82 19.97
C ALA A 331 -1.48 -4.60 21.28
N LEU A 332 -2.10 -4.19 22.40
CA LEU A 332 -2.05 -4.97 23.65
C LEU A 332 -2.81 -6.29 23.51
N GLY A 333 -3.99 -6.24 22.90
CA GLY A 333 -4.81 -7.41 22.64
C GLY A 333 -4.17 -8.34 21.61
N GLN A 334 -3.56 -7.77 20.56
CA GLN A 334 -2.78 -8.53 19.58
C GLN A 334 -1.60 -9.28 20.22
N ALA A 335 -0.84 -8.63 21.11
CA ALA A 335 0.29 -9.26 21.77
C ALA A 335 -0.15 -10.44 22.65
N LEU A 336 -1.27 -10.31 23.35
CA LEU A 336 -1.87 -11.39 24.15
C LEU A 336 -2.38 -12.53 23.28
N TYR A 337 -3.03 -12.20 22.15
CA TYR A 337 -3.48 -13.18 21.16
C TYR A 337 -2.31 -14.01 20.65
N ILE A 338 -1.26 -13.38 20.11
CA ILE A 338 -0.08 -14.06 19.52
C ILE A 338 0.56 -15.07 20.48
N VAL A 339 0.63 -14.76 21.78
CA VAL A 339 1.29 -15.64 22.76
C VAL A 339 0.33 -16.58 23.49
N GLU A 340 -0.95 -16.67 23.11
CA GLU A 340 -1.94 -17.42 23.88
C GLU A 340 -1.61 -18.90 24.04
N ASN A 341 -0.99 -19.52 23.03
CA ASN A 341 -0.56 -20.91 23.10
C ASN A 341 0.52 -21.12 24.18
N LEU A 342 1.35 -20.12 24.45
CA LEU A 342 2.33 -20.15 25.55
C LEU A 342 1.69 -19.86 26.91
N ILE A 343 0.58 -19.12 26.93
CA ILE A 343 -0.24 -18.93 28.13
C ILE A 343 -0.91 -20.25 28.51
N ASP A 344 -1.43 -20.99 27.52
CA ASP A 344 -2.10 -22.29 27.70
C ASP A 344 -1.15 -23.44 28.04
N ASP A 345 0.11 -23.35 27.61
CA ASP A 345 1.11 -24.39 27.87
C ASP A 345 1.43 -24.46 29.37
N ASN A 346 1.06 -25.59 30.01
CA ASN A 346 1.28 -25.84 31.43
C ASN A 346 2.76 -25.94 31.82
N ASP A 347 3.65 -26.27 30.88
CA ASP A 347 5.09 -26.31 31.15
C ASP A 347 5.69 -24.89 31.17
N VAL A 348 5.05 -23.94 30.47
CA VAL A 348 5.48 -22.54 30.38
C VAL A 348 4.78 -21.67 31.42
N TYR A 349 3.44 -21.59 31.37
CA TYR A 349 2.67 -20.72 32.27
C TYR A 349 1.42 -21.41 32.82
N GLY A 350 0.57 -21.95 31.95
CA GLY A 350 -0.68 -22.64 32.29
C GLY A 350 -1.89 -21.71 32.43
N ARG A 351 -3.03 -22.15 31.89
CA ARG A 351 -4.28 -21.36 31.84
C ARG A 351 -4.82 -21.00 33.23
N ASP A 352 -4.75 -21.91 34.20
CA ASP A 352 -5.23 -21.66 35.57
C ASP A 352 -4.37 -20.63 36.30
N ALA A 353 -3.04 -20.67 36.10
CA ALA A 353 -2.12 -19.67 36.65
C ALA A 353 -2.39 -18.29 36.04
N PHE A 354 -2.71 -18.23 34.75
CA PHE A 354 -3.11 -16.99 34.09
C PHE A 354 -4.45 -16.46 34.57
N ALA A 355 -5.43 -17.31 34.80
CA ALA A 355 -6.68 -16.90 35.40
C ALA A 355 -6.46 -16.30 36.80
N ALA A 356 -5.68 -16.96 37.65
CA ALA A 356 -5.33 -16.45 38.97
C ALA A 356 -4.59 -15.11 38.91
N PHE A 357 -3.60 -14.97 38.01
CA PHE A 357 -2.87 -13.73 37.79
C PHE A 357 -3.78 -12.57 37.34
N LEU A 358 -4.80 -12.85 36.52
CA LEU A 358 -5.76 -11.84 36.08
C LEU A 358 -6.73 -11.42 37.21
N ASP A 359 -6.98 -12.28 38.19
CA ASP A 359 -7.90 -11.99 39.31
C ASP A 359 -7.22 -11.30 40.49
N GLU A 360 -5.91 -11.11 40.44
CA GLU A 360 -5.15 -10.27 41.37
C GLU A 360 -5.65 -8.82 41.36
N GLU A 361 -5.52 -8.16 42.50
CA GLU A 361 -5.81 -6.72 42.63
C GLU A 361 -4.84 -5.89 41.78
N PHE A 362 -5.37 -4.89 41.09
CA PHE A 362 -4.60 -4.03 40.21
C PHE A 362 -4.75 -2.57 40.64
N THR A 363 -3.63 -1.95 41.00
CA THR A 363 -3.57 -0.57 41.46
C THR A 363 -3.01 0.33 40.37
N THR A 364 -3.78 1.35 40.00
CA THR A 364 -3.39 2.41 39.07
C THR A 364 -2.97 3.67 39.81
N GLY A 365 -3.48 3.90 41.02
CA GLY A 365 -3.22 5.12 41.79
C GLY A 365 -3.84 6.39 41.19
N THR A 366 -4.75 6.25 40.22
CA THR A 366 -5.36 7.36 39.50
C THR A 366 -6.68 7.80 40.14
N ARG A 367 -7.11 9.03 39.82
CA ARG A 367 -8.35 9.63 40.32
C ARG A 367 -9.28 9.89 39.14
N GLU A 368 -10.59 9.84 39.39
CA GLU A 368 -11.58 10.22 38.37
C GLU A 368 -11.36 11.67 37.96
N GLY A 369 -11.32 11.91 36.64
CA GLY A 369 -11.22 13.23 36.05
C GLY A 369 -11.86 13.24 34.67
N GLU A 370 -11.79 14.36 33.96
CA GLU A 370 -12.32 14.44 32.59
C GLU A 370 -11.71 13.34 31.69
N THR A 371 -10.40 13.11 31.81
CA THR A 371 -9.64 12.17 30.98
C THR A 371 -8.91 11.10 31.78
N SER A 372 -9.17 10.96 33.07
CA SER A 372 -8.57 9.95 33.92
C SER A 372 -9.65 9.12 34.60
N LEU A 373 -9.31 7.89 34.93
CA LEU A 373 -10.22 6.94 35.57
C LEU A 373 -9.85 6.76 37.04
N LYS A 374 -10.84 6.54 37.90
CA LYS A 374 -10.59 6.05 39.26
C LYS A 374 -10.11 4.59 39.25
N ASP A 375 -9.32 4.25 40.26
CA ASP A 375 -8.80 2.90 40.54
C ASP A 375 -9.88 1.90 41.05
N VAL A 376 -10.96 1.74 40.28
CA VAL A 376 -12.11 0.86 40.57
C VAL A 376 -12.64 0.20 39.29
N ASP A 377 -13.33 -0.93 39.42
CA ASP A 377 -14.02 -1.58 38.30
C ASP A 377 -15.25 -0.76 37.84
N PHE A 378 -15.91 -1.17 36.75
CA PHE A 378 -17.09 -0.53 36.16
C PHE A 378 -18.25 -0.35 37.14
N ASP A 379 -18.40 -1.23 38.14
CA ASP A 379 -19.43 -1.16 39.17
C ASP A 379 -18.99 -0.36 40.42
N GLY A 380 -17.78 0.21 40.40
CA GLY A 380 -17.18 0.91 41.53
C GLY A 380 -16.52 0.00 42.57
N GLY A 381 -16.51 -1.31 42.34
CA GLY A 381 -15.87 -2.31 43.19
C GLY A 381 -14.35 -2.39 43.02
N ARG A 382 -13.76 -3.43 43.61
CA ARG A 382 -12.31 -3.68 43.59
C ARG A 382 -11.83 -3.90 42.15
N LEU A 383 -10.81 -3.16 41.73
CA LEU A 383 -10.20 -3.33 40.42
C LEU A 383 -9.27 -4.55 40.39
N THR A 384 -9.61 -5.55 39.58
CA THR A 384 -8.71 -6.65 39.24
C THR A 384 -7.93 -6.34 37.97
N ARG A 385 -6.84 -7.08 37.72
CA ARG A 385 -6.09 -6.95 36.46
C ARG A 385 -6.97 -7.27 35.25
N ARG A 386 -7.83 -8.30 35.35
CA ARG A 386 -8.82 -8.67 34.33
C ARG A 386 -9.73 -7.49 33.98
N ALA A 387 -10.26 -6.83 35.00
CA ALA A 387 -11.13 -5.67 34.82
C ALA A 387 -10.37 -4.47 34.22
N ALA A 388 -9.15 -4.20 34.70
CA ALA A 388 -8.33 -3.09 34.21
C ALA A 388 -7.94 -3.26 32.73
N TRP A 389 -7.36 -4.41 32.38
CA TRP A 389 -7.01 -4.75 31.00
C TRP A 389 -8.27 -4.79 30.12
N GLY A 390 -9.35 -5.39 30.64
CA GLY A 390 -10.64 -5.48 29.95
C GLY A 390 -11.23 -4.10 29.64
N ARG A 391 -11.08 -3.10 30.53
CA ARG A 391 -11.55 -1.74 30.28
C ARG A 391 -10.78 -1.04 29.18
N VAL A 392 -9.46 -1.20 29.13
CA VAL A 392 -8.61 -0.60 28.07
C VAL A 392 -8.96 -1.21 26.72
N LEU A 393 -9.02 -2.54 26.65
CA LEU A 393 -9.34 -3.26 25.41
C LEU A 393 -10.77 -2.98 24.96
N LYS A 394 -11.75 -2.94 25.87
CA LYS A 394 -13.12 -2.56 25.54
C LYS A 394 -13.20 -1.14 24.99
N ALA A 395 -12.51 -0.17 25.60
CA ALA A 395 -12.47 1.19 25.10
C ALA A 395 -11.86 1.27 23.70
N ASN A 396 -10.79 0.52 23.43
CA ASN A 396 -10.21 0.43 22.10
C ASN A 396 -11.16 -0.21 21.09
N PHE A 397 -11.83 -1.30 21.49
CA PHE A 397 -12.85 -1.94 20.68
C PHE A 397 -13.94 -0.94 20.30
N ASP A 398 -14.57 -0.27 21.27
CA ASP A 398 -15.60 0.75 21.02
C ASP A 398 -15.09 1.89 20.12
N TYR A 399 -13.89 2.40 20.39
CA TYR A 399 -13.25 3.44 19.60
C TYR A 399 -13.14 3.04 18.12
N ALA A 400 -12.53 1.89 17.85
CA ALA A 400 -12.19 1.42 16.52
C ALA A 400 -13.40 1.27 15.57
N ARG A 401 -14.54 0.76 16.08
CA ARG A 401 -15.77 0.50 15.29
C ARG A 401 -16.68 1.73 15.11
N SER A 402 -16.43 2.80 15.85
CA SER A 402 -17.18 4.06 15.75
C SER A 402 -16.67 5.02 14.67
N ARG A 403 -15.76 4.56 13.80
CA ARG A 403 -14.94 5.40 12.93
C ARG A 403 -15.19 5.16 11.44
N LEU A 404 -15.48 6.23 10.70
CA LEU A 404 -15.73 6.16 9.26
C LEU A 404 -14.41 6.17 8.51
N SER A 405 -14.30 5.26 7.55
CA SER A 405 -13.22 5.19 6.58
C SER A 405 -13.81 4.72 5.26
N TYR A 406 -13.30 5.24 4.14
CA TYR A 406 -13.84 4.95 2.80
C TYR A 406 -12.83 4.31 1.85
N ILE A 407 -11.53 4.41 2.16
CA ILE A 407 -10.45 3.74 1.41
C ILE A 407 -9.97 2.49 2.17
N TYR A 408 -9.60 1.43 1.44
CA TYR A 408 -9.22 0.12 2.00
C TYR A 408 -8.20 0.23 3.14
N ASN A 409 -7.13 1.00 2.95
CA ASN A 409 -6.08 1.17 3.97
C ASN A 409 -6.62 1.69 5.31
N GLN A 410 -7.54 2.66 5.29
CA GLN A 410 -8.12 3.24 6.51
C GLN A 410 -9.15 2.29 7.15
N VAL A 411 -9.93 1.56 6.33
CA VAL A 411 -10.83 0.52 6.83
C VAL A 411 -10.04 -0.58 7.54
N LEU A 412 -8.95 -1.06 6.92
CA LEU A 412 -8.06 -2.05 7.52
C LEU A 412 -7.53 -1.55 8.86
N TYR A 413 -6.98 -0.33 8.95
CA TYR A 413 -6.43 0.16 10.21
C TYR A 413 -7.47 0.34 11.32
N CYS A 414 -8.66 0.83 10.99
CA CYS A 414 -9.73 0.97 11.99
C CYS A 414 -10.17 -0.41 12.49
N TYR A 415 -10.48 -1.35 11.60
CA TYR A 415 -11.06 -2.65 12.00
C TYR A 415 -10.00 -3.66 12.46
N GLU A 416 -8.73 -3.50 12.09
CA GLU A 416 -7.60 -4.20 12.70
C GLU A 416 -7.58 -3.89 14.21
N GLY A 417 -7.64 -2.63 14.61
CA GLY A 417 -7.68 -2.26 16.03
C GLY A 417 -8.91 -2.78 16.78
N ALA A 418 -10.05 -2.94 16.09
CA ALA A 418 -11.24 -3.59 16.65
C ALA A 418 -11.00 -5.09 16.88
N TRP A 419 -10.48 -5.79 15.88
CA TRP A 419 -10.18 -7.23 15.97
C TRP A 419 -9.12 -7.51 17.05
N GLU A 420 -8.02 -6.76 17.06
CA GLU A 420 -6.93 -6.93 18.03
C GLU A 420 -7.44 -6.77 19.47
N ALA A 421 -8.25 -5.75 19.72
CA ALA A 421 -8.83 -5.51 21.04
C ALA A 421 -9.85 -6.60 21.43
N HIS A 422 -10.67 -7.04 20.49
CA HIS A 422 -11.68 -8.08 20.68
C HIS A 422 -11.06 -9.44 21.01
N GLU A 423 -9.98 -9.82 20.32
CA GLU A 423 -9.21 -11.02 20.61
C GLU A 423 -8.46 -10.91 21.94
N GLY A 424 -7.95 -9.73 22.29
CA GLY A 424 -7.43 -9.46 23.63
C GLY A 424 -8.47 -9.75 24.72
N LEU A 425 -9.72 -9.28 24.53
CA LEU A 425 -10.84 -9.53 25.45
C LEU A 425 -11.12 -11.04 25.58
N ARG A 426 -11.00 -11.81 24.49
CA ARG A 426 -11.12 -13.27 24.52
C ARG A 426 -10.05 -13.91 25.38
N VAL A 427 -8.77 -13.59 25.13
CA VAL A 427 -7.63 -14.23 25.81
C VAL A 427 -7.70 -14.05 27.32
N ILE A 428 -8.16 -12.87 27.77
CA ILE A 428 -8.31 -12.56 29.20
C ILE A 428 -9.65 -13.02 29.79
N GLY A 429 -10.49 -13.74 29.04
CA GLY A 429 -11.80 -14.20 29.51
C GLY A 429 -12.75 -13.08 29.93
N SER A 430 -12.73 -11.94 29.22
CA SER A 430 -13.58 -10.80 29.52
C SER A 430 -15.03 -11.05 29.11
N LYS A 431 -15.98 -10.59 29.94
CA LYS A 431 -17.43 -10.61 29.62
C LYS A 431 -17.80 -9.76 28.40
N PHE A 432 -16.91 -8.88 27.94
CA PHE A 432 -17.11 -8.04 26.77
C PHE A 432 -16.69 -8.70 25.45
N TYR A 433 -16.15 -9.92 25.50
CA TYR A 433 -15.89 -10.69 24.28
C TYR A 433 -17.21 -11.16 23.66
N GLU A 434 -17.47 -10.73 22.42
CA GLU A 434 -18.73 -11.02 21.71
C GLU A 434 -18.71 -12.35 20.91
N GLY A 435 -17.70 -13.20 21.12
CA GLY A 435 -17.64 -14.54 20.50
C GLY A 435 -16.88 -14.62 19.18
N ARG A 436 -16.50 -15.85 18.78
CA ARG A 436 -15.57 -16.08 17.66
C ARG A 436 -16.14 -15.72 16.30
N ALA A 437 -17.42 -16.04 16.06
CA ALA A 437 -18.09 -15.66 14.81
C ALA A 437 -18.07 -14.14 14.58
N ARG A 438 -18.10 -13.36 15.67
CA ARG A 438 -17.96 -11.91 15.61
C ARG A 438 -16.53 -11.48 15.28
N SER A 439 -15.54 -12.10 15.92
CA SER A 439 -14.12 -11.87 15.62
C SER A 439 -13.80 -12.13 14.14
N HIS A 440 -14.20 -13.29 13.61
CA HIS A 440 -13.98 -13.65 12.20
C HIS A 440 -14.66 -12.67 11.24
N ARG A 441 -15.87 -12.21 11.56
CA ARG A 441 -16.56 -11.19 10.76
C ARG A 441 -15.80 -9.87 10.76
N ILE A 442 -15.30 -9.41 11.92
CA ILE A 442 -14.50 -8.17 12.00
C ILE A 442 -13.23 -8.32 11.15
N ALA A 443 -12.55 -9.47 11.22
CA ALA A 443 -11.39 -9.76 10.38
C ALA A 443 -11.76 -9.78 8.88
N GLY A 444 -12.93 -10.34 8.52
CA GLY A 444 -13.42 -10.35 7.13
C GLY A 444 -13.74 -8.98 6.57
N GLU A 445 -14.38 -8.12 7.37
CA GLU A 445 -14.65 -6.72 7.00
C GLU A 445 -13.33 -5.93 6.90
N CYS A 446 -12.40 -6.16 7.83
CA CYS A 446 -11.08 -5.53 7.87
C CYS A 446 -10.24 -5.85 6.63
N LEU A 447 -10.12 -7.14 6.31
CA LEU A 447 -9.27 -7.64 5.21
C LEU A 447 -9.98 -7.59 3.86
N GLY A 448 -11.30 -7.42 3.85
CA GLY A 448 -12.09 -7.17 2.65
C GLY A 448 -12.63 -8.40 1.95
N PHE A 449 -12.64 -9.57 2.60
CA PHE A 449 -13.35 -10.75 2.08
C PHE A 449 -14.84 -10.78 2.48
N ASP A 450 -15.25 -9.97 3.46
CA ASP A 450 -16.65 -9.72 3.80
C ASP A 450 -17.04 -8.24 3.51
N PRO A 451 -18.34 -7.94 3.29
CA PRO A 451 -18.79 -6.57 3.06
C PRO A 451 -18.56 -5.66 4.26
N PHE A 452 -17.95 -4.50 4.03
CA PHE A 452 -17.81 -3.45 5.03
C PHE A 452 -19.13 -2.69 5.19
N LEU A 453 -19.74 -2.79 6.38
CA LEU A 453 -21.07 -2.22 6.65
C LEU A 453 -21.01 -0.79 7.23
N GLY A 454 -19.82 -0.18 7.27
CA GLY A 454 -19.60 1.15 7.86
C GLY A 454 -19.55 1.15 9.39
N GLU A 455 -19.51 2.33 10.00
CA GLU A 455 -19.47 2.48 11.47
C GLU A 455 -20.59 1.72 12.18
N GLU A 456 -20.26 1.19 13.35
CA GLU A 456 -21.25 0.72 14.30
C GLU A 456 -21.84 1.90 15.06
N VAL A 457 -23.16 1.95 15.16
CA VAL A 457 -23.83 3.00 15.93
C VAL A 457 -23.65 2.66 17.41
N LEU A 458 -22.97 3.53 18.15
CA LEU A 458 -22.81 3.36 19.59
C LEU A 458 -23.82 4.18 20.37
N VAL A 459 -24.21 3.65 21.52
CA VAL A 459 -25.03 4.31 22.54
C VAL A 459 -24.28 4.37 23.86
N GLY A 460 -24.67 5.31 24.72
CA GLY A 460 -24.16 5.40 26.09
C GLY A 460 -24.71 4.28 26.98
N PRO A 461 -24.26 4.22 28.25
CA PRO A 461 -24.62 3.15 29.18
C PRO A 461 -26.12 3.05 29.47
N ASP A 462 -26.88 4.14 29.31
CA ASP A 462 -28.33 4.19 29.52
C ASP A 462 -29.12 4.03 28.20
N GLY A 463 -28.43 3.65 27.11
CA GLY A 463 -29.01 3.50 25.78
C GLY A 463 -29.22 4.83 25.03
N GLN A 464 -28.70 5.95 25.56
CA GLN A 464 -28.78 7.25 24.91
C GLN A 464 -27.96 7.30 23.62
N ASP A 465 -28.51 7.96 22.59
CA ASP A 465 -27.76 8.26 21.37
C ASP A 465 -26.57 9.18 21.72
N LEU A 466 -25.42 8.90 21.12
CA LEU A 466 -24.19 9.68 21.31
C LEU A 466 -23.88 10.52 20.07
N ASP A 467 -23.46 11.77 20.26
CA ASP A 467 -22.85 12.56 19.19
C ASP A 467 -21.38 12.18 19.07
N LEU A 468 -21.03 11.38 18.07
CA LEU A 468 -19.66 10.86 17.88
C LEU A 468 -18.89 11.57 16.77
N PHE A 469 -19.22 12.83 16.47
CA PHE A 469 -18.44 13.61 15.52
C PHE A 469 -16.97 13.78 15.97
N HIS A 470 -16.07 13.71 15.00
CA HIS A 470 -14.67 14.08 15.18
C HIS A 470 -14.11 14.73 13.90
N SER A 471 -13.08 15.58 14.02
CA SER A 471 -12.44 16.18 12.85
C SER A 471 -11.60 15.17 12.05
N LEU A 472 -11.22 15.53 10.82
CA LEU A 472 -10.18 14.85 10.02
C LEU A 472 -8.80 15.04 10.67
N PHE A 473 -7.89 14.11 10.40
CA PHE A 473 -6.60 13.97 11.09
C PHE A 473 -5.44 14.53 10.27
N TYR A 474 -4.61 15.36 10.90
CA TYR A 474 -3.30 15.76 10.38
C TYR A 474 -2.13 15.06 11.11
N HIS A 475 -2.40 13.97 11.85
CA HIS A 475 -1.42 13.25 12.69
C HIS A 475 -0.61 14.16 13.64
N ASP A 476 -1.18 15.30 14.02
CA ASP A 476 -0.54 16.37 14.78
C ASP A 476 -1.17 16.58 16.16
N THR A 477 -2.00 15.62 16.60
CA THR A 477 -2.77 15.64 17.86
C THR A 477 -3.85 16.72 17.95
N THR A 478 -4.15 17.44 16.86
CA THR A 478 -5.14 18.55 16.84
C THR A 478 -6.57 18.10 16.59
N ALA A 479 -6.79 16.79 16.42
CA ALA A 479 -8.13 16.25 16.23
C ALA A 479 -9.08 16.72 17.35
N ARG A 480 -10.31 17.07 16.96
CA ARG A 480 -11.35 17.51 17.87
C ARG A 480 -12.38 16.41 18.00
N TRP A 481 -12.75 16.13 19.24
CA TRP A 481 -13.78 15.15 19.59
C TRP A 481 -14.92 15.87 20.30
N THR A 482 -16.13 15.38 20.12
CA THR A 482 -17.31 15.77 20.90
C THR A 482 -17.15 15.35 22.37
N GLU A 483 -17.94 15.99 23.24
CA GLU A 483 -17.94 15.69 24.67
C GLU A 483 -18.37 14.24 24.95
N ASP A 484 -19.35 13.71 24.22
CA ASP A 484 -19.80 12.32 24.34
C ASP A 484 -18.68 11.32 24.03
N TYR A 485 -17.83 11.63 23.07
CA TYR A 485 -16.69 10.79 22.72
C TYR A 485 -15.69 10.70 23.88
N ILE A 486 -15.37 11.85 24.50
CA ILE A 486 -14.46 11.95 25.64
C ILE A 486 -15.07 11.29 26.89
N ARG A 487 -16.38 11.45 27.09
CA ARG A 487 -17.08 10.98 28.29
C ARG A 487 -17.38 9.49 28.26
N TYR A 488 -17.75 8.93 27.10
CA TYR A 488 -18.26 7.56 27.02
C TYR A 488 -17.36 6.62 26.22
N VAL A 489 -16.96 6.99 24.99
CA VAL A 489 -16.23 6.07 24.10
C VAL A 489 -14.83 5.82 24.61
N ILE A 490 -14.02 6.86 24.82
CA ILE A 490 -12.62 6.68 25.25
C ILE A 490 -12.48 6.16 26.69
N LYS A 491 -13.56 6.18 27.49
CA LYS A 491 -13.60 5.61 28.84
C LYS A 491 -14.12 4.17 28.87
N GLY A 492 -14.48 3.62 27.72
CA GLY A 492 -15.01 2.26 27.57
C GLY A 492 -16.43 2.07 28.10
N LEU A 493 -17.26 3.12 28.12
CA LEU A 493 -18.64 3.08 28.64
C LEU A 493 -19.69 2.91 27.54
N ALA A 494 -19.32 3.06 26.27
CA ALA A 494 -20.25 2.91 25.15
C ALA A 494 -20.60 1.44 24.89
N THR A 495 -21.68 1.18 24.16
CA THR A 495 -22.03 -0.15 23.65
C THR A 495 -22.63 -0.05 22.26
N SER A 496 -22.65 -1.16 21.52
CA SER A 496 -23.37 -1.25 20.25
C SER A 496 -24.86 -1.01 20.44
N LYS A 497 -25.45 -0.16 19.61
CA LYS A 497 -26.90 -0.09 19.46
C LYS A 497 -27.38 -1.39 18.81
N LEU A 498 -28.38 -2.02 19.41
CA LEU A 498 -29.03 -3.21 18.86
C LEU A 498 -30.38 -2.84 18.25
N ASP A 499 -30.75 -3.50 17.15
CA ASP A 499 -32.10 -3.44 16.60
C ASP A 499 -33.06 -4.35 17.38
N LYS A 500 -34.33 -4.37 16.96
CA LYS A 500 -35.39 -5.18 17.58
C LYS A 500 -35.12 -6.69 17.59
N ASP A 501 -34.24 -7.15 16.69
CA ASP A 501 -33.90 -8.56 16.51
C ASP A 501 -32.55 -8.88 17.20
N GLY A 502 -31.98 -7.91 17.92
CA GLY A 502 -30.72 -8.04 18.65
C GLY A 502 -29.47 -7.88 17.79
N ASN A 503 -29.60 -7.41 16.54
CA ASN A 503 -28.44 -7.21 15.66
C ASN A 503 -27.81 -5.83 15.86
N VAL A 504 -26.49 -5.75 15.69
CA VAL A 504 -25.76 -4.48 15.73
C VAL A 504 -26.23 -3.55 14.60
N VAL A 505 -26.61 -2.34 14.96
CA VAL A 505 -26.99 -1.29 14.02
C VAL A 505 -25.73 -0.70 13.37
N ARG A 506 -25.71 -0.69 12.03
CA ARG A 506 -24.61 -0.16 11.20
C ARG A 506 -25.07 1.07 10.41
N ARG A 507 -24.16 1.99 10.09
CA ARG A 507 -24.48 3.19 9.29
C ARG A 507 -24.68 2.94 7.80
N LEU A 508 -24.13 1.85 7.25
CA LEU A 508 -24.30 1.43 5.85
C LEU A 508 -24.05 2.53 4.79
N PRO A 509 -22.96 3.32 4.87
CA PRO A 509 -22.71 4.42 3.94
C PRO A 509 -22.54 3.95 2.48
N LEU A 510 -22.11 2.70 2.28
CA LEU A 510 -21.88 2.06 0.98
C LEU A 510 -22.84 0.87 0.74
N GLY A 511 -23.91 0.78 1.52
CA GLY A 511 -24.85 -0.34 1.48
C GLY A 511 -24.33 -1.62 2.17
N ARG A 512 -24.90 -2.77 1.80
CA ARG A 512 -24.65 -4.09 2.43
C ARG A 512 -23.76 -5.04 1.62
N HIS A 513 -23.29 -4.59 0.47
CA HIS A 513 -22.61 -5.43 -0.52
C HIS A 513 -21.22 -4.90 -0.91
N TYR A 514 -20.75 -3.82 -0.27
CA TYR A 514 -19.46 -3.23 -0.58
C TYR A 514 -18.34 -3.99 0.12
N THR A 515 -17.52 -4.74 -0.63
CA THR A 515 -16.27 -5.33 -0.14
C THR A 515 -15.10 -4.41 -0.46
N THR A 516 -14.17 -4.25 0.48
CA THR A 516 -12.99 -3.40 0.28
C THR A 516 -11.90 -4.08 -0.57
N MET A 517 -12.04 -5.38 -0.85
CA MET A 517 -11.33 -6.11 -1.89
C MET A 517 -12.28 -6.45 -3.03
N THR A 518 -11.85 -6.29 -4.27
CA THR A 518 -12.56 -6.77 -5.46
C THR A 518 -12.50 -8.30 -5.55
N GLU A 519 -13.43 -8.90 -6.30
CA GLU A 519 -13.44 -10.35 -6.57
C GLU A 519 -12.13 -10.84 -7.22
N ARG A 520 -11.47 -9.98 -8.01
CA ARG A 520 -10.18 -10.27 -8.65
C ARG A 520 -8.97 -10.10 -7.73
N GLY A 521 -9.14 -9.52 -6.54
CA GLY A 521 -8.05 -9.36 -5.55
C GLY A 521 -7.39 -7.99 -5.50
N HIS A 522 -7.83 -7.00 -6.28
CA HIS A 522 -7.40 -5.61 -6.09
C HIS A 522 -8.14 -4.97 -4.91
N THR A 523 -7.44 -4.15 -4.14
CA THR A 523 -8.04 -3.32 -3.11
C THR A 523 -8.81 -2.17 -3.70
N ARG A 524 -9.92 -1.80 -3.06
CA ARG A 524 -10.67 -0.58 -3.38
C ARG A 524 -10.07 0.59 -2.61
N GLU A 525 -9.02 1.16 -3.20
CA GLU A 525 -8.53 2.50 -2.87
C GLU A 525 -9.27 3.52 -3.78
N ASN A 526 -8.93 4.80 -3.70
CA ASN A 526 -9.47 5.82 -4.62
C ASN A 526 -9.04 5.57 -6.08
N GLY A 527 -7.85 5.00 -6.28
CA GLY A 527 -7.33 4.55 -7.57
C GLY A 527 -6.47 3.29 -7.46
N TYR A 528 -5.67 3.02 -8.48
CA TYR A 528 -4.63 1.99 -8.39
C TYR A 528 -3.49 2.47 -7.50
N VAL A 529 -3.05 1.63 -6.58
CA VAL A 529 -1.90 1.90 -5.71
C VAL A 529 -0.86 0.79 -5.90
N ALA A 530 0.30 1.16 -6.40
CA ALA A 530 1.36 0.23 -6.76
C ALA A 530 2.19 -0.19 -5.55
N ASN A 531 2.54 0.80 -4.71
CA ASN A 531 3.48 0.62 -3.61
C ASN A 531 2.94 1.09 -2.25
N TYR A 532 2.36 2.30 -2.15
CA TYR A 532 1.94 2.88 -0.84
C TYR A 532 0.88 2.00 -0.12
N GLY A 533 0.27 1.02 -0.80
CA GLY A 533 -0.66 0.05 -0.23
C GLY A 533 -0.01 -0.89 0.81
N GLU A 534 0.59 -0.35 1.87
CA GLU A 534 1.12 -1.04 3.04
C GLU A 534 0.14 -2.11 3.55
N ALA A 535 -1.15 -1.78 3.55
CA ALA A 535 -2.25 -2.68 3.90
C ALA A 535 -2.27 -3.99 3.08
N THR A 536 -2.01 -3.92 1.77
CA THR A 536 -1.91 -5.13 0.92
C THR A 536 -0.67 -5.96 1.23
N ASN A 537 0.41 -5.31 1.64
CA ASN A 537 1.65 -6.00 2.02
C ASN A 537 1.52 -6.69 3.40
N TYR A 538 0.48 -6.38 4.19
CA TYR A 538 0.23 -6.99 5.49
C TYR A 538 -0.64 -8.26 5.43
N LEU A 539 -1.35 -8.52 4.32
CA LEU A 539 -2.19 -9.72 4.18
C LEU A 539 -1.49 -11.04 4.58
N PRO A 540 -0.28 -11.37 4.08
CA PRO A 540 0.40 -12.59 4.50
C PRO A 540 0.89 -12.54 5.96
N GLN A 541 1.08 -11.34 6.55
CA GLN A 541 1.40 -11.22 7.98
C GLN A 541 0.20 -11.62 8.83
N TRP A 542 -1.02 -11.27 8.41
CA TRP A 542 -2.24 -11.70 9.10
C TRP A 542 -2.33 -13.22 9.20
N PHE A 543 -1.96 -13.96 8.15
CA PHE A 543 -1.88 -15.42 8.20
C PHE A 543 -0.96 -15.87 9.34
N HIS A 544 0.27 -15.36 9.41
CA HIS A 544 1.22 -15.74 10.48
C HIS A 544 0.77 -15.32 11.87
N ARG A 545 0.06 -14.20 11.98
CA ARG A 545 -0.53 -13.77 13.26
C ARG A 545 -1.61 -14.74 13.72
N THR A 546 -2.47 -15.22 12.82
CA THR A 546 -3.58 -16.13 13.16
C THR A 546 -3.22 -17.61 13.11
N TRP A 547 -2.02 -17.95 12.65
CA TRP A 547 -1.62 -19.33 12.41
C TRP A 547 -1.41 -20.11 13.71
N GLY A 548 -2.02 -21.30 13.81
CA GLY A 548 -1.88 -22.19 14.96
C GLY A 548 -2.77 -21.84 16.16
N HIS A 549 -3.67 -20.87 15.99
CA HIS A 549 -4.69 -20.54 16.99
C HIS A 549 -5.90 -21.46 16.83
N LYS A 550 -6.22 -22.22 17.90
CA LYS A 550 -7.26 -23.24 17.87
C LYS A 550 -8.61 -22.62 17.52
N GLY A 551 -9.25 -23.13 16.46
CA GLY A 551 -10.57 -22.68 15.98
C GLY A 551 -10.52 -21.55 14.95
N ASP A 552 -9.32 -21.10 14.55
CA ASP A 552 -9.13 -20.09 13.51
C ASP A 552 -8.63 -20.68 12.19
N GLU A 553 -8.71 -22.00 12.03
CA GLU A 553 -8.21 -22.69 10.82
C GLU A 553 -8.96 -22.23 9.56
N GLU A 554 -10.26 -21.98 9.63
CA GLU A 554 -11.04 -21.41 8.53
C GLU A 554 -10.65 -19.95 8.23
N LEU A 555 -10.46 -19.13 9.28
CA LEU A 555 -9.99 -17.75 9.12
C LEU A 555 -8.62 -17.72 8.42
N ASN A 556 -7.68 -18.57 8.84
CA ASN A 556 -6.36 -18.71 8.22
C ASN A 556 -6.45 -19.09 6.74
N ASP A 557 -7.31 -20.04 6.39
CA ASP A 557 -7.55 -20.46 5.01
C ASP A 557 -8.04 -19.30 4.13
N ARG A 558 -8.97 -18.49 4.64
CA ARG A 558 -9.50 -17.31 3.95
C ARG A 558 -8.45 -16.23 3.77
N ILE A 559 -7.62 -15.99 4.79
CA ILE A 559 -6.51 -15.02 4.70
C ILE A 559 -5.46 -15.48 3.68
N LEU A 560 -5.12 -16.77 3.67
CA LEU A 560 -4.19 -17.36 2.72
C LEU A 560 -4.69 -17.22 1.27
N GLU A 561 -5.94 -17.61 1.02
CA GLU A 561 -6.60 -17.47 -0.29
C GLU A 561 -6.58 -16.00 -0.75
N LEU A 562 -7.01 -15.09 0.12
CA LEU A 562 -7.07 -13.66 -0.16
C LEU A 562 -5.68 -13.07 -0.46
N SER A 563 -4.68 -13.44 0.32
CA SER A 563 -3.29 -12.97 0.16
C SER A 563 -2.76 -13.35 -1.22
N LEU A 564 -2.88 -14.62 -1.59
CA LEU A 564 -2.38 -15.12 -2.87
C LEU A 564 -3.15 -14.53 -4.07
N ARG A 565 -4.47 -14.38 -3.95
CA ARG A 565 -5.28 -13.70 -4.97
C ARG A 565 -4.90 -12.23 -5.13
N ASN A 566 -4.63 -11.52 -4.04
CA ASN A 566 -4.15 -10.14 -4.09
C ASN A 566 -2.78 -10.03 -4.77
N LEU A 567 -1.85 -10.95 -4.46
CA LEU A 567 -0.54 -11.00 -5.12
C LEU A 567 -0.67 -11.16 -6.63
N HIS A 568 -1.51 -12.10 -7.07
CA HIS A 568 -1.82 -12.34 -8.47
C HIS A 568 -2.38 -11.08 -9.16
N ALA A 569 -3.37 -10.43 -8.55
CA ALA A 569 -3.96 -9.21 -9.10
C ALA A 569 -2.89 -8.12 -9.30
N ARG A 570 -1.99 -7.96 -8.32
CA ARG A 570 -0.94 -6.93 -8.35
C ARG A 570 0.18 -7.22 -9.35
N SER A 571 0.34 -8.46 -9.82
CA SER A 571 1.42 -8.79 -10.76
C SER A 571 1.25 -8.22 -12.15
N TYR A 572 0.01 -7.87 -12.54
CA TYR A 572 -0.28 -7.29 -13.85
C TYR A 572 0.28 -5.87 -14.04
N ALA A 573 0.60 -5.17 -12.95
CA ALA A 573 1.12 -3.80 -12.98
C ALA A 573 2.64 -3.77 -12.74
N ARG A 574 3.37 -4.73 -13.35
CA ARG A 574 4.83 -4.87 -13.26
C ARG A 574 5.40 -4.94 -14.66
N HIS A 575 6.56 -4.31 -14.86
CA HIS A 575 7.24 -4.30 -16.15
C HIS A 575 8.73 -4.53 -15.98
N THR A 576 9.37 -5.09 -17.02
CA THR A 576 10.82 -5.26 -17.08
C THR A 576 11.50 -3.89 -17.23
N ASP A 577 12.65 -3.72 -16.59
CA ASP A 577 13.48 -2.54 -16.81
C ASP A 577 14.96 -2.85 -16.53
N LEU A 578 15.81 -1.81 -16.62
CA LEU A 578 17.24 -1.84 -16.35
C LEU A 578 17.59 -0.96 -15.16
N ASP A 579 18.44 -1.47 -14.28
CA ASP A 579 18.97 -0.69 -13.17
C ASP A 579 19.98 0.37 -13.67
N ASN A 580 20.55 1.12 -12.72
CA ASN A 580 21.50 2.18 -13.06
C ASN A 580 22.77 1.64 -13.75
N ASP A 581 23.11 0.36 -13.58
CA ASP A 581 24.27 -0.29 -14.18
C ASP A 581 23.89 -1.12 -15.42
N LEU A 582 22.70 -0.85 -15.97
CA LEU A 582 22.12 -1.52 -17.14
C LEU A 582 21.93 -3.03 -16.94
N LYS A 583 21.69 -3.47 -15.70
CA LYS A 583 21.35 -4.86 -15.39
C LYS A 583 19.86 -5.03 -15.30
N ARG A 584 19.37 -6.17 -15.80
CA ARG A 584 17.93 -6.45 -15.86
C ARG A 584 17.35 -6.59 -14.45
N PHE A 585 16.13 -6.09 -14.30
CA PHE A 585 15.29 -6.28 -13.11
C PHE A 585 13.83 -5.93 -13.45
N MET A 586 12.96 -5.86 -12.44
CA MET A 586 11.54 -5.53 -12.60
C MET A 586 11.18 -4.25 -11.83
N ARG A 587 10.24 -3.48 -12.38
CA ARG A 587 9.66 -2.29 -11.74
C ARG A 587 8.16 -2.42 -11.53
N MET A 588 7.70 -1.66 -10.54
CA MET A 588 6.30 -1.37 -10.35
C MET A 588 5.86 -0.26 -11.30
N GLU A 589 4.73 -0.48 -11.99
CA GLU A 589 4.03 0.61 -12.65
C GLU A 589 3.54 1.57 -11.57
N MET A 590 4.11 2.77 -11.53
CA MET A 590 3.85 3.81 -10.53
C MET A 590 3.52 5.17 -11.16
N VAL A 591 3.47 5.27 -12.49
CA VAL A 591 3.06 6.52 -13.16
C VAL A 591 1.58 6.78 -12.91
N ILE A 592 0.79 5.71 -12.82
CA ILE A 592 -0.64 5.74 -12.50
C ILE A 592 -0.94 5.42 -11.03
N ASP A 593 0.07 5.39 -10.14
CA ASP A 593 -0.16 5.24 -8.69
C ASP A 593 -0.80 6.53 -8.16
N GLU A 594 -2.03 6.41 -7.67
CA GLU A 594 -2.84 7.55 -7.20
C GLU A 594 -2.29 8.21 -5.94
N ARG A 595 -1.47 7.49 -5.15
CA ARG A 595 -0.99 7.97 -3.85
C ARG A 595 0.48 8.39 -3.88
N ASN A 596 1.29 7.64 -4.61
CA ASN A 596 2.73 7.78 -4.68
C ASN A 596 3.23 7.70 -6.12
N ALA A 597 2.69 8.56 -7.00
CA ALA A 597 3.13 8.64 -8.38
C ALA A 597 4.67 8.75 -8.46
N ASN A 598 5.29 7.88 -9.25
CA ASN A 598 6.73 7.89 -9.44
C ASN A 598 7.10 7.31 -10.81
N TYR A 599 8.06 7.95 -11.48
CA TYR A 599 8.57 7.53 -12.77
C TYR A 599 10.09 7.28 -12.65
N PRO A 600 10.61 6.14 -13.13
CA PRO A 600 9.93 5.01 -13.78
C PRO A 600 9.31 4.01 -12.78
N GLY A 601 9.15 4.39 -11.52
CA GLY A 601 8.63 3.53 -10.46
C GLY A 601 9.71 2.77 -9.70
N PHE A 602 9.31 2.11 -8.61
CA PHE A 602 10.24 1.43 -7.71
C PHE A 602 10.63 0.03 -8.19
N PRO A 603 11.84 -0.45 -7.84
CA PRO A 603 12.22 -1.85 -8.01
C PRO A 603 11.23 -2.80 -7.32
N GLY A 604 10.69 -3.75 -8.08
CA GLY A 604 9.78 -4.76 -7.56
C GLY A 604 9.30 -5.75 -8.62
N TYR A 605 9.50 -7.05 -8.34
CA TYR A 605 9.00 -8.17 -9.16
C TYR A 605 7.49 -8.34 -9.03
N VAL A 606 6.98 -8.09 -7.84
CA VAL A 606 5.55 -7.99 -7.54
C VAL A 606 5.35 -7.14 -6.28
N LEU A 607 6.25 -7.29 -5.31
CA LEU A 607 6.40 -6.47 -4.12
C LEU A 607 7.69 -5.65 -4.20
N ARG A 608 7.80 -4.63 -3.34
CA ARG A 608 8.95 -3.74 -3.32
C ARG A 608 10.17 -4.55 -2.92
N GLN A 609 11.18 -4.54 -3.78
CA GLN A 609 12.39 -5.37 -3.60
C GLN A 609 13.08 -5.11 -2.26
N SER A 610 13.18 -3.83 -1.85
CA SER A 610 13.86 -3.41 -0.62
C SER A 610 13.19 -3.89 0.68
N GLU A 611 11.98 -4.42 0.62
CA GLU A 611 11.23 -4.88 1.79
C GLU A 611 11.35 -6.37 2.05
N GLY A 612 11.93 -7.18 1.16
CA GLY A 612 12.08 -8.64 1.38
C GLY A 612 10.77 -9.43 1.56
N LYS A 613 9.60 -8.79 1.46
CA LYS A 613 8.28 -9.36 1.81
C LYS A 613 7.83 -10.49 0.89
N ILE A 614 8.49 -10.73 -0.23
CA ILE A 614 8.15 -11.85 -1.12
C ILE A 614 8.24 -13.18 -0.38
N MET A 615 9.16 -13.31 0.58
CA MET A 615 9.31 -14.54 1.37
C MET A 615 8.09 -14.84 2.26
N LEU A 616 7.31 -13.83 2.65
CA LEU A 616 6.05 -14.05 3.37
C LEU A 616 5.03 -14.75 2.48
N TYR A 617 4.94 -14.39 1.20
CA TYR A 617 4.06 -15.08 0.26
C TYR A 617 4.55 -16.47 -0.10
N VAL A 618 5.87 -16.64 -0.24
CA VAL A 618 6.43 -17.99 -0.46
C VAL A 618 6.17 -18.90 0.75
N SER A 619 6.13 -18.35 1.97
CA SER A 619 5.78 -19.15 3.15
C SER A 619 4.35 -19.69 3.10
N LEU A 620 3.40 -18.97 2.47
CA LEU A 620 2.04 -19.47 2.24
C LEU A 620 2.04 -20.64 1.25
N ALA A 621 2.82 -20.53 0.17
CA ALA A 621 2.99 -21.63 -0.78
C ALA A 621 3.59 -22.88 -0.10
N HIS A 622 4.54 -22.69 0.81
CA HIS A 622 5.10 -23.78 1.60
C HIS A 622 4.09 -24.37 2.59
N HIS A 623 3.26 -23.54 3.22
CA HIS A 623 2.18 -24.03 4.08
C HIS A 623 1.21 -24.93 3.31
N ILE A 624 0.86 -24.57 2.07
CA ILE A 624 0.04 -25.41 1.18
C ILE A 624 0.71 -26.76 0.90
N GLU A 625 2.03 -26.74 0.63
CA GLU A 625 2.82 -27.94 0.37
C GLU A 625 2.91 -28.88 1.58
N GLU A 626 3.04 -28.32 2.80
CA GLU A 626 3.09 -29.11 4.04
C GLU A 626 1.71 -29.69 4.44
N HIS A 627 0.62 -29.18 3.85
CA HIS A 627 -0.75 -29.61 4.15
C HIS A 627 -1.52 -29.99 2.87
N PRO A 628 -1.02 -30.93 2.05
CA PRO A 628 -1.55 -31.21 0.71
C PRO A 628 -2.98 -31.72 0.74
N GLU A 629 -3.39 -32.43 1.80
CA GLU A 629 -4.76 -32.93 1.96
C GLU A 629 -5.76 -31.80 2.23
N ARG A 630 -5.38 -30.79 3.03
CA ARG A 630 -6.24 -29.63 3.36
C ARG A 630 -6.54 -28.78 2.13
N TYR A 631 -5.53 -28.59 1.29
CA TYR A 631 -5.59 -27.74 0.09
C TYR A 631 -5.74 -28.55 -1.21
N ALA A 632 -6.31 -29.76 -1.13
CA ALA A 632 -6.62 -30.62 -2.26
C ALA A 632 -7.89 -30.18 -3.01
N GLY A 633 -8.18 -30.79 -4.16
CA GLY A 633 -9.43 -30.56 -4.90
C GLY A 633 -9.45 -29.31 -5.78
N SER A 634 -10.56 -29.13 -6.50
CA SER A 634 -10.74 -28.07 -7.51
C SER A 634 -10.98 -26.68 -6.90
N ALA A 635 -11.61 -26.59 -5.72
CA ALA A 635 -11.85 -25.31 -5.04
C ALA A 635 -10.56 -24.53 -4.73
N TRP A 636 -9.45 -25.25 -4.54
CA TRP A 636 -8.13 -24.67 -4.24
C TRP A 636 -7.23 -24.52 -5.48
N ALA A 637 -7.73 -24.81 -6.69
CA ALA A 637 -6.91 -24.83 -7.91
C ALA A 637 -6.27 -23.47 -8.21
N ASP A 638 -7.05 -22.39 -8.13
CA ASP A 638 -6.55 -21.02 -8.33
C ASP A 638 -5.58 -20.60 -7.23
N THR A 639 -5.89 -20.90 -5.97
CA THR A 639 -4.98 -20.63 -4.85
C THR A 639 -3.63 -21.33 -5.03
N ARG A 640 -3.61 -22.60 -5.45
CA ARG A 640 -2.36 -23.32 -5.79
C ARG A 640 -1.66 -22.70 -6.99
N LYS A 641 -2.38 -22.18 -7.98
CA LYS A 641 -1.80 -21.45 -9.11
C LYS A 641 -1.10 -20.17 -8.63
N TYR A 642 -1.78 -19.34 -7.85
CA TYR A 642 -1.22 -18.10 -7.32
C TYR A 642 -0.05 -18.34 -6.34
N ALA A 643 -0.08 -19.45 -5.59
CA ALA A 643 1.06 -19.89 -4.78
C ALA A 643 2.30 -20.21 -5.64
N ARG A 644 2.13 -20.85 -6.80
CA ARG A 644 3.23 -21.08 -7.75
C ARG A 644 3.75 -19.78 -8.35
N GLU A 645 2.88 -18.80 -8.62
CA GLU A 645 3.30 -17.47 -9.08
C GLU A 645 4.15 -16.75 -8.02
N ALA A 646 3.75 -16.81 -6.73
CA ALA A 646 4.54 -16.26 -5.64
C ALA A 646 5.97 -16.82 -5.59
N VAL A 647 6.10 -18.14 -5.74
CA VAL A 647 7.39 -18.82 -5.86
C VAL A 647 8.14 -18.37 -7.12
N GLY A 648 7.46 -18.26 -8.26
CA GLY A 648 8.04 -17.82 -9.53
C GLY A 648 8.61 -16.40 -9.47
N PHE A 649 7.92 -15.46 -8.82
CA PHE A 649 8.44 -14.10 -8.63
C PHE A 649 9.72 -14.09 -7.77
N ALA A 650 9.75 -14.88 -6.70
CA ALA A 650 10.94 -15.03 -5.86
C ALA A 650 12.10 -15.68 -6.64
N GLN A 651 11.82 -16.72 -7.43
CA GLN A 651 12.80 -17.39 -8.29
C GLN A 651 13.37 -16.43 -9.33
N GLN A 652 12.55 -15.60 -9.96
CA GLN A 652 13.02 -14.61 -10.93
C GLN A 652 13.90 -13.54 -10.26
N GLN A 653 13.50 -13.05 -9.07
CA GLN A 653 14.32 -12.10 -8.31
C GLN A 653 15.68 -12.68 -7.90
N LEU A 654 15.73 -13.97 -7.59
CA LEU A 654 16.98 -14.70 -7.31
C LEU A 654 17.80 -14.95 -8.57
N ALA A 655 17.17 -15.33 -9.69
CA ALA A 655 17.81 -15.55 -10.98
C ALA A 655 18.42 -14.27 -11.57
N ASP A 656 17.91 -13.11 -11.17
CA ASP A 656 18.48 -11.81 -11.53
C ASP A 656 19.54 -11.32 -10.53
N HIS A 657 19.82 -12.11 -9.48
CA HIS A 657 20.72 -11.80 -8.36
C HIS A 657 20.32 -10.52 -7.59
N GLN A 658 19.07 -10.11 -7.71
CA GLN A 658 18.54 -8.86 -7.16
C GLN A 658 18.14 -9.00 -5.68
N TYR A 659 17.89 -10.21 -5.18
CA TYR A 659 17.43 -10.42 -3.79
C TYR A 659 18.48 -10.01 -2.73
N PHE A 660 19.75 -10.43 -2.88
CA PHE A 660 20.79 -10.18 -1.88
C PHE A 660 21.64 -8.92 -2.15
N VAL A 661 21.69 -8.46 -3.41
CA VAL A 661 22.58 -7.36 -3.83
C VAL A 661 22.00 -5.98 -3.47
N GLN A 662 20.69 -5.79 -3.58
CA GLN A 662 20.05 -4.57 -3.09
C GLN A 662 19.89 -4.67 -1.58
N ARG A 663 20.85 -4.07 -0.87
CA ARG A 663 20.90 -3.98 0.60
C ARG A 663 19.50 -3.67 1.14
N PRO A 664 18.84 -4.58 1.89
CA PRO A 664 17.80 -4.14 2.79
C PRO A 664 18.49 -3.12 3.71
N PRO A 665 17.98 -1.88 3.84
CA PRO A 665 18.54 -0.99 4.84
C PRO A 665 18.56 -1.73 6.17
N ALA A 666 19.71 -1.74 6.85
CA ALA A 666 19.80 -2.13 8.24
C ALA A 666 18.95 -1.13 9.04
N GLY A 667 17.63 -1.37 9.12
CA GLY A 667 16.69 -0.30 9.44
C GLY A 667 15.23 -0.74 9.44
N ARG A 668 14.78 -1.13 10.64
CA ARG A 668 13.42 -1.12 11.20
C ARG A 668 12.27 -1.91 10.56
N HIS A 669 12.21 -2.24 9.27
CA HIS A 669 10.95 -2.82 8.73
C HIS A 669 11.06 -4.07 7.84
N ALA A 670 12.20 -4.33 7.21
CA ALA A 670 12.21 -5.21 6.04
C ALA A 670 12.14 -6.73 6.34
N LEU A 671 12.35 -7.21 7.56
CA LEU A 671 12.34 -8.65 7.82
C LEU A 671 11.83 -9.01 9.23
N ARG A 672 11.05 -8.12 9.88
CA ARG A 672 10.54 -8.35 11.26
C ARG A 672 9.79 -9.69 11.43
N ASP A 673 9.38 -10.31 10.32
CA ASP A 673 8.73 -11.61 10.27
C ASP A 673 9.53 -12.63 9.43
N HIS A 674 9.45 -13.89 9.88
CA HIS A 674 10.04 -15.12 9.33
C HIS A 674 10.10 -15.15 7.80
N PRO A 675 11.23 -15.60 7.18
CA PRO A 675 11.77 -16.94 7.47
C PRO A 675 13.25 -17.20 7.07
N ALA A 676 14.18 -17.27 8.05
CA ALA A 676 15.55 -17.74 7.77
C ALA A 676 15.60 -19.21 7.31
N ARG A 677 14.70 -20.07 7.82
CA ARG A 677 14.61 -21.48 7.44
C ARG A 677 13.99 -21.71 6.06
N LEU A 678 12.98 -20.94 5.67
CA LEU A 678 12.36 -21.07 4.35
C LEU A 678 13.33 -20.61 3.26
N LEU A 679 14.13 -19.58 3.53
CA LEU A 679 15.22 -19.15 2.66
C LEU A 679 16.26 -20.28 2.46
N GLN A 680 16.67 -20.98 3.52
CA GLN A 680 17.56 -22.16 3.40
C GLN A 680 16.93 -23.34 2.65
N ARG A 681 15.63 -23.61 2.86
CA ARG A 681 14.92 -24.77 2.26
C ARG A 681 14.58 -24.54 0.79
N LEU A 682 14.21 -23.31 0.41
CA LEU A 682 13.92 -22.90 -0.98
C LEU A 682 15.19 -22.71 -1.81
N LEU A 683 16.29 -22.24 -1.20
CA LEU A 683 17.54 -21.99 -1.92
C LEU A 683 18.39 -23.25 -2.16
N ARG A 684 18.06 -24.42 -1.56
CA ARG A 684 18.90 -25.63 -1.57
C ARG A 684 20.40 -25.28 -1.50
N LEU A 685 20.77 -24.47 -0.52
CA LEU A 685 22.17 -24.25 -0.21
C LEU A 685 22.72 -25.56 0.35
N PRO A 686 23.81 -26.12 -0.21
CA PRO A 686 24.36 -27.38 0.28
C PRO A 686 24.95 -27.15 1.67
N GLY A 687 24.16 -27.42 2.71
CA GLY A 687 24.57 -27.51 4.10
C GLY A 687 24.54 -28.96 4.56
N GLU A 688 25.65 -29.41 5.10
CA GLU A 688 25.97 -30.81 5.41
C GLU A 688 24.90 -31.55 6.20
N GLY A 689 24.69 -32.81 5.81
CA GLY A 689 23.76 -33.71 6.43
C GLY A 689 24.12 -34.02 7.89
N VAL A 690 23.09 -33.98 8.72
CA VAL A 690 23.00 -34.70 9.98
C VAL A 690 23.51 -36.13 9.79
N ARG A 691 24.60 -36.50 10.48
CA ARG A 691 24.94 -37.89 10.77
C ARG A 691 24.84 -38.12 12.27
N GLY A 692 23.80 -38.85 12.67
CA GLY A 692 23.77 -39.56 13.93
C GLY A 692 24.27 -41.00 13.74
N GLY A 693 24.96 -41.54 14.75
CA GLY A 693 25.06 -42.97 15.03
C GLY A 693 26.43 -43.63 14.83
N GLY A 694 27.16 -43.89 15.93
CA GLY A 694 28.30 -44.82 15.96
C GLY A 694 29.16 -44.70 17.24
N HIS A 695 29.23 -45.79 18.01
CA HIS A 695 29.84 -46.01 19.34
C HIS A 695 31.34 -45.63 19.55
N PRO A 696 31.86 -45.65 20.81
CA PRO A 696 33.05 -44.92 21.24
C PRO A 696 34.35 -45.70 21.07
N ALA A 697 35.43 -44.99 20.80
CA ALA A 697 36.79 -45.48 21.02
C ALA A 697 37.66 -44.36 21.62
N ARG A 698 38.38 -44.75 22.66
CA ARG A 698 39.34 -43.95 23.44
C ARG A 698 40.51 -43.45 22.58
N VAL A 699 41.09 -42.32 22.97
CA VAL A 699 42.50 -42.15 23.43
C VAL A 699 43.06 -40.76 23.05
N ALA A 700 43.41 -40.02 24.12
CA ALA A 700 44.52 -39.09 24.34
C ALA A 700 44.98 -38.05 23.29
N GLY A 701 45.14 -36.82 23.81
CA GLY A 701 46.44 -36.13 23.77
C GLY A 701 46.49 -34.80 23.01
N GLY A 702 46.92 -33.74 23.71
CA GLY A 702 47.64 -32.63 23.07
C GLY A 702 46.92 -31.28 22.99
N ARG A 703 47.06 -30.47 24.04
CA ARG A 703 47.17 -29.00 23.95
C ARG A 703 48.62 -28.63 23.55
N PRO A 704 48.99 -27.34 23.33
CA PRO A 704 48.29 -26.22 22.68
C PRO A 704 49.29 -25.37 21.81
N ASP A 705 48.94 -24.09 21.60
CA ASP A 705 49.78 -22.88 21.36
C ASP A 705 49.80 -22.38 19.89
N ARG A 706 49.14 -21.26 19.55
CA ARG A 706 49.39 -19.80 19.76
C ARG A 706 50.55 -19.22 18.93
N ARG A 707 50.26 -17.97 18.48
CA ARG A 707 51.10 -16.97 17.79
C ARG A 707 51.21 -17.21 16.28
N GLY A 708 51.00 -16.26 15.39
CA GLY A 708 50.88 -14.80 15.50
C GLY A 708 51.59 -14.18 14.29
N GLY A 709 51.04 -13.10 13.73
CA GLY A 709 51.84 -12.08 13.02
C GLY A 709 51.67 -11.95 11.50
N ARG A 710 50.99 -10.85 11.12
CA ARG A 710 51.38 -9.81 10.12
C ARG A 710 51.77 -10.24 8.68
N VAL A 711 50.88 -9.94 7.70
CA VAL A 711 50.89 -8.80 6.71
C VAL A 711 52.30 -8.31 6.28
N PRO A 712 52.63 -7.88 5.01
CA PRO A 712 51.77 -7.34 3.91
C PRO A 712 52.13 -7.67 2.42
N HIS A 713 51.20 -7.27 1.53
CA HIS A 713 51.31 -6.67 0.17
C HIS A 713 52.34 -7.16 -0.87
N LEU A 714 51.86 -7.41 -2.10
CA LEU A 714 52.28 -6.76 -3.36
C LEU A 714 51.48 -7.30 -4.57
N LEU A 715 50.82 -6.41 -5.31
CA LEU A 715 50.41 -6.55 -6.73
C LEU A 715 51.67 -6.34 -7.64
N PRO A 716 51.67 -6.40 -8.99
CA PRO A 716 50.58 -6.62 -9.97
C PRO A 716 50.92 -7.56 -11.18
N ASP A 717 49.93 -7.68 -12.09
CA ASP A 717 50.01 -7.93 -13.54
C ASP A 717 50.47 -9.28 -14.12
N ARG A 718 49.57 -9.95 -14.85
CA ARG A 718 49.57 -10.08 -16.33
C ARG A 718 48.50 -11.07 -16.82
N CYS A 719 47.74 -10.64 -17.83
CA CYS A 719 47.02 -11.52 -18.77
C CYS A 719 48.01 -12.04 -19.83
N PRO A 720 47.77 -13.23 -20.44
CA PRO A 720 47.13 -13.22 -21.76
C PRO A 720 46.16 -14.40 -22.02
N ALA A 721 45.37 -14.22 -23.09
CA ALA A 721 44.33 -15.08 -23.63
C ALA A 721 44.81 -16.48 -24.08
N ASP A 722 43.91 -17.49 -24.01
CA ASP A 722 43.38 -18.13 -25.23
C ASP A 722 42.21 -19.09 -24.94
N VAL A 723 41.38 -19.21 -25.96
CA VAL A 723 40.05 -19.84 -26.04
C VAL A 723 40.14 -21.35 -26.23
N ASP A 724 39.36 -22.15 -25.49
CA ASP A 724 38.84 -23.41 -26.04
C ASP A 724 37.44 -23.78 -25.51
N ARG A 725 36.63 -24.33 -26.41
CA ARG A 725 35.20 -24.61 -26.29
C ARG A 725 34.95 -25.92 -25.51
N GLY A 726 34.36 -25.83 -24.34
CA GLY A 726 33.84 -26.99 -23.59
C GLY A 726 32.31 -27.01 -23.53
N ARG A 727 31.66 -27.82 -24.36
CA ARG A 727 30.29 -28.29 -24.11
C ARG A 727 30.30 -29.10 -22.81
N HIS A 728 29.64 -28.63 -21.76
CA HIS A 728 29.46 -29.41 -20.54
C HIS A 728 28.01 -29.90 -20.41
N HIS A 729 27.86 -31.22 -20.53
CA HIS A 729 26.65 -31.95 -20.18
C HIS A 729 26.32 -31.77 -18.69
N LEU A 730 25.02 -31.59 -18.38
CA LEU A 730 24.52 -31.65 -17.01
C LEU A 730 24.88 -33.01 -16.35
N PRO A 731 25.30 -33.04 -15.08
CA PRO A 731 25.50 -34.29 -14.34
C PRO A 731 24.21 -35.11 -14.27
N ALA A 732 24.29 -36.43 -14.46
CA ALA A 732 23.15 -37.36 -14.46
C ALA A 732 22.32 -37.39 -13.15
N ARG A 733 22.81 -36.76 -12.08
CA ARG A 733 22.10 -36.54 -10.82
C ARG A 733 21.24 -35.28 -10.85
N LEU A 734 21.71 -34.23 -11.54
CA LEU A 734 20.99 -32.98 -11.80
C LEU A 734 19.83 -33.21 -12.78
N ARG A 735 20.00 -34.10 -13.78
CA ARG A 735 18.91 -34.54 -14.68
C ARG A 735 17.80 -35.29 -13.94
N ARG A 736 18.15 -36.19 -13.01
CA ARG A 736 17.17 -36.91 -12.17
C ARG A 736 16.48 -36.02 -11.13
N GLN A 737 17.15 -34.98 -10.63
CA GLN A 737 16.56 -34.02 -9.71
C GLN A 737 15.71 -32.96 -10.42
N LEU A 738 16.06 -32.57 -11.66
CA LEU A 738 15.17 -31.81 -12.54
C LEU A 738 13.94 -32.65 -12.91
N GLU A 739 14.10 -33.94 -13.23
CA GLU A 739 12.98 -34.84 -13.49
C GLU A 739 12.09 -35.06 -12.25
N GLN A 740 12.62 -34.97 -11.03
CA GLN A 740 11.83 -34.99 -9.79
C GLN A 740 11.11 -33.66 -9.49
N LEU A 741 11.74 -32.52 -9.79
CA LEU A 741 11.12 -31.19 -9.67
C LEU A 741 10.07 -30.93 -10.77
N LEU A 742 10.29 -31.47 -11.97
CA LEU A 742 9.32 -31.42 -13.08
C LEU A 742 8.15 -32.40 -12.84
N ARG A 743 8.37 -33.56 -12.20
CA ARG A 743 7.27 -34.45 -11.76
C ARG A 743 6.42 -33.86 -10.63
N ALA A 744 6.96 -32.96 -9.82
CA ALA A 744 6.18 -32.23 -8.79
C ALA A 744 5.32 -31.10 -9.39
N ALA A 745 5.61 -30.68 -10.63
CA ALA A 745 4.79 -29.74 -11.40
C ALA A 745 3.63 -30.43 -12.17
N ASP A 746 3.63 -31.77 -12.26
CA ASP A 746 2.56 -32.57 -12.84
C ASP A 746 1.59 -33.07 -11.74
N LEU A 747 0.65 -32.22 -11.33
CA LEU A 747 -0.67 -32.72 -10.96
C LEU A 747 -1.37 -33.10 -12.28
N PRO A 748 -1.98 -34.30 -12.41
CA PRO A 748 -2.32 -34.86 -13.71
C PRO A 748 -3.29 -33.95 -14.48
N ALA A 749 -2.78 -33.34 -15.54
CA ALA A 749 -3.63 -32.84 -16.61
C ALA A 749 -4.21 -34.06 -17.35
N GLN A 750 -5.53 -34.09 -17.54
CA GLN A 750 -6.10 -34.99 -18.53
C GLN A 750 -5.61 -34.55 -19.93
N PRO A 751 -5.22 -35.48 -20.82
CA PRO A 751 -4.65 -35.13 -22.11
C PRO A 751 -5.73 -34.63 -23.07
N GLY A 752 -5.70 -33.35 -23.38
CA GLY A 752 -6.29 -32.79 -24.59
C GLY A 752 -5.17 -32.40 -25.55
N GLU A 753 -5.21 -32.93 -26.78
CA GLU A 753 -4.26 -32.66 -27.86
C GLU A 753 -4.09 -31.15 -28.10
N VAL A 754 -2.84 -30.69 -28.16
CA VAL A 754 -2.50 -29.35 -28.64
C VAL A 754 -1.94 -29.51 -30.05
N ASP A 755 -2.74 -29.11 -31.03
CA ASP A 755 -2.32 -28.93 -32.41
C ASP A 755 -1.36 -27.74 -32.51
N ARG A 756 -0.22 -27.96 -33.16
CA ARG A 756 0.81 -26.94 -33.40
C ARG A 756 0.61 -26.42 -34.82
N ASP A 757 -0.25 -25.40 -34.95
CA ASP A 757 -0.14 -24.32 -35.94
C ASP A 757 -1.42 -23.46 -35.90
N ALA A 758 -1.39 -22.33 -35.18
CA ALA A 758 -2.34 -21.25 -35.39
C ALA A 758 -1.76 -19.91 -34.86
N GLY A 759 -1.43 -19.02 -35.78
CA GLY A 759 -1.18 -17.60 -35.50
C GLY A 759 -2.45 -16.88 -35.02
N PRO A 760 -2.35 -15.60 -34.62
CA PRO A 760 -3.45 -14.88 -34.00
C PRO A 760 -4.56 -14.59 -35.03
N VAL A 761 -5.72 -15.22 -34.85
CA VAL A 761 -6.92 -14.94 -35.64
C VAL A 761 -7.78 -13.91 -34.90
N LEU A 762 -7.98 -12.75 -35.55
CA LEU A 762 -9.02 -11.78 -35.24
C LEU A 762 -10.40 -12.44 -35.35
N LEU A 763 -11.24 -12.30 -34.33
CA LEU A 763 -12.65 -12.65 -34.42
C LEU A 763 -13.46 -11.44 -34.91
N ALA A 764 -13.86 -11.50 -36.18
CA ALA A 764 -14.93 -10.70 -36.75
C ALA A 764 -16.11 -11.62 -37.10
N GLN A 765 -17.29 -11.22 -36.64
CA GLN A 765 -18.67 -11.46 -37.10
C GLN A 765 -19.10 -12.81 -37.72
N GLY A 766 -20.24 -13.30 -37.22
CA GLY A 766 -21.11 -14.23 -37.95
C GLY A 766 -22.50 -14.28 -37.32
N GLN A 767 -23.46 -13.58 -37.94
CA GLN A 767 -24.90 -13.76 -37.76
C GLN A 767 -25.38 -15.02 -38.51
N ASP A 768 -26.57 -15.47 -38.08
CA ASP A 768 -27.57 -16.36 -38.74
C ASP A 768 -27.82 -17.66 -37.95
N GLY A 769 -29.05 -18.02 -37.55
CA GLY A 769 -30.35 -17.39 -37.78
C GLY A 769 -31.51 -18.15 -37.12
N HIS A 770 -32.72 -17.62 -37.40
CA HIS A 770 -34.05 -18.27 -37.50
C HIS A 770 -35.20 -17.61 -36.73
N LEU A 771 -35.87 -16.68 -37.45
CA LEU A 771 -37.30 -16.67 -37.81
C LEU A 771 -38.35 -17.15 -36.79
N HIS A 772 -39.23 -16.24 -36.36
CA HIS A 772 -40.65 -16.31 -36.77
C HIS A 772 -41.44 -14.99 -36.58
N ARG A 773 -41.95 -14.51 -37.72
CA ARG A 773 -43.18 -13.73 -38.01
C ARG A 773 -43.99 -13.08 -36.87
N SER A 774 -44.28 -11.79 -37.02
CA SER A 774 -45.56 -11.21 -37.51
C SER A 774 -45.64 -9.74 -37.08
N ASP A 775 -45.61 -8.76 -37.98
CA ASP A 775 -46.66 -8.25 -38.89
C ASP A 775 -47.31 -6.95 -38.33
N ARG A 776 -47.22 -5.90 -39.14
CA ARG A 776 -48.14 -4.76 -39.34
C ARG A 776 -48.16 -3.52 -38.42
N HIS A 777 -47.82 -2.43 -39.11
CA HIS A 777 -48.59 -1.18 -39.29
C HIS A 777 -48.70 -0.16 -38.16
N GLY A 778 -48.35 1.10 -38.49
CA GLY A 778 -48.82 2.27 -37.76
C GLY A 778 -48.11 3.58 -38.06
N ARG A 779 -48.18 4.08 -39.31
CA ARG A 779 -47.92 5.50 -39.62
C ARG A 779 -48.91 6.38 -38.84
N ARG A 780 -48.47 7.53 -38.28
CA ARG A 780 -48.92 8.91 -38.64
C ARG A 780 -48.65 9.97 -37.55
N ARG A 781 -48.21 11.14 -38.05
CA ARG A 781 -48.50 12.54 -37.64
C ARG A 781 -47.90 12.99 -36.29
N LEU A 782 -47.00 13.97 -36.15
CA LEU A 782 -46.82 15.32 -36.75
C LEU A 782 -48.04 16.24 -36.65
N ASP A 783 -47.93 17.22 -35.72
CA ASP A 783 -48.37 18.63 -35.71
C ASP A 783 -48.59 19.05 -34.22
N ARG A 784 -48.33 20.26 -33.69
CA ARG A 784 -47.77 21.56 -34.12
C ARG A 784 -47.74 22.50 -32.88
N LEU A 785 -46.74 23.41 -32.82
CA LEU A 785 -46.71 24.84 -32.38
C LEU A 785 -47.29 25.26 -30.99
N ALA A 786 -46.75 26.20 -30.20
CA ALA A 786 -45.95 27.42 -30.41
C ALA A 786 -45.18 27.80 -29.09
N VAL A 787 -43.92 28.23 -29.11
CA VAL A 787 -43.34 29.62 -29.17
C VAL A 787 -43.88 30.62 -28.13
N ALA A 788 -42.99 31.04 -27.20
CA ALA A 788 -42.82 32.43 -26.77
C ALA A 788 -41.41 32.66 -26.16
N ASP A 789 -40.81 33.79 -26.50
CA ASP A 789 -39.42 34.24 -26.30
C ASP A 789 -39.02 34.69 -24.87
N GLY A 790 -37.71 34.72 -24.60
CA GLY A 790 -37.09 35.47 -23.50
C GLY A 790 -35.58 35.19 -23.35
N GLY A 791 -34.73 36.14 -23.79
CA GLY A 791 -33.26 36.06 -23.80
C GLY A 791 -32.55 36.40 -22.47
N PRO A 792 -31.19 36.39 -22.44
CA PRO A 792 -30.41 36.31 -21.22
C PRO A 792 -29.71 37.64 -20.87
N ASP A 793 -30.24 38.39 -19.92
CA ASP A 793 -29.55 39.58 -19.34
C ASP A 793 -29.65 39.68 -17.80
N ASP A 794 -30.19 38.68 -17.09
CA ASP A 794 -30.50 38.81 -15.64
C ASP A 794 -29.55 38.07 -14.67
N LEU A 795 -28.43 37.50 -15.14
CA LEU A 795 -27.52 36.74 -14.28
C LEU A 795 -26.20 37.45 -13.90
N LEU A 796 -25.94 38.64 -14.46
CA LEU A 796 -24.71 39.39 -14.19
C LEU A 796 -24.85 40.47 -13.10
N ALA A 797 -26.07 40.75 -12.63
CA ALA A 797 -26.33 41.77 -11.61
C ALA A 797 -26.32 41.24 -10.15
N ALA A 798 -26.33 39.92 -9.93
CA ALA A 798 -26.41 39.32 -8.59
C ALA A 798 -25.05 39.04 -7.91
N LEU A 799 -23.93 39.19 -8.62
CA LEU A 799 -22.59 38.82 -8.12
C LEU A 799 -21.67 40.00 -7.77
N LEU A 800 -22.13 41.25 -7.91
CA LEU A 800 -21.32 42.46 -7.69
C LEU A 800 -21.63 43.26 -6.42
N ALA A 801 -22.28 42.68 -5.42
CA ALA A 801 -22.51 43.32 -4.14
C ALA A 801 -22.10 42.42 -2.97
N LEU A 802 -20.82 42.47 -2.56
CA LEU A 802 -20.32 42.33 -1.18
C LEU A 802 -18.78 42.30 -1.18
N ARG A 803 -18.14 43.46 -1.40
CA ARG A 803 -16.73 43.70 -1.05
C ARG A 803 -16.55 45.09 -0.41
N HIS A 804 -15.79 45.08 0.69
CA HIS A 804 -15.18 46.18 1.46
C HIS A 804 -16.10 46.97 2.41
N HIS A 805 -15.76 47.14 3.70
CA HIS A 805 -14.58 47.87 4.18
C HIS A 805 -14.22 47.57 5.69
N PRO A 806 -13.19 48.18 6.34
CA PRO A 806 -11.99 47.50 6.85
C PRO A 806 -11.78 47.59 8.38
N ARG A 807 -10.72 46.94 8.91
CA ARG A 807 -9.87 47.48 10.00
C ARG A 807 -8.50 46.78 10.05
N GLN A 808 -7.47 47.59 10.27
CA GLN A 808 -6.04 47.31 10.20
C GLN A 808 -5.44 47.31 11.65
N PRO A 809 -4.12 47.18 11.89
CA PRO A 809 -3.53 46.08 12.67
C PRO A 809 -2.79 46.51 13.95
N GLN A 810 -2.34 45.55 14.76
CA GLN A 810 -1.04 45.56 15.45
C GLN A 810 -0.81 44.24 16.23
N VAL A 811 0.35 43.61 16.04
CA VAL A 811 1.37 43.23 17.05
C VAL A 811 2.32 42.15 16.46
N THR A 812 3.59 42.32 16.82
CA THR A 812 4.90 41.86 16.31
C THR A 812 5.22 40.35 16.32
N PRO A 813 6.28 39.92 15.60
CA PRO A 813 6.68 38.52 15.45
C PRO A 813 7.58 38.04 16.60
N ARG A 814 7.39 36.79 17.05
CA ARG A 814 8.35 36.07 17.90
C ARG A 814 9.02 34.95 17.11
N ALA A 815 10.34 35.04 17.07
CA ALA A 815 11.26 34.04 16.54
C ALA A 815 11.10 32.67 17.23
N ARG A 816 11.24 31.59 16.45
CA ARG A 816 11.56 30.25 16.95
C ARG A 816 12.92 29.82 16.37
N SER A 817 13.83 29.49 17.28
CA SER A 817 15.06 28.73 17.05
C SER A 817 14.77 27.24 17.33
N PRO A 818 15.55 26.27 16.79
CA PRO A 818 15.12 24.89 16.63
C PRO A 818 15.45 23.99 17.83
N ARG A 819 14.57 23.04 18.09
CA ARG A 819 14.86 21.69 18.60
C ARG A 819 13.86 20.71 18.00
#